data_AF-A0A6J1WA22-F1
#
_entry.id   AF-A0A6J1WA22-F1
#
_cell.length_a   1.000
_cell.length_b   1.000
_cell.length_c   1.000
_cell.angle_alpha   90.00
_cell.angle_beta   90.00
_cell.angle_gamma   90.00
#
_symmetry.space_group_name_H-M   'P 1'
#
loop_
_entity.id
_entity.type
_entity.pdbx_description
1 polymer ?
#
loop_
_entity_poly.entity_id
_entity_poly.type
_entity_poly.pdbx_seq_one_letter_code
_entity_poly.pdbx_strand_id
1 'polypeptide(L)'
;MPFGLAQTVLGPSPCGGLWRGSLPVVLSGAQFERVRAHRTACLLGAPRSAMGSPFWHLVLLGCSAGLNSILGTGSRCEKACNPQMGNLGHGRKLWTDTTCGYNSTELYCSYSENADLLCKRPKCSKCNSMNMHLAHPPSAMVDSSFRLPHTWWQSAQGIQREKIQLNLEAEFYFTHLIMIFKSPRPAAMVLERSQDFGKTWKPYKYFSINCSAAFGLDDDVTKKEALCTSRYSSHFPCTGGEVIYRALSPPNSADDPYSLKIQAQLKITNLRVQLLKRQSCPCHSNDLNANPPQLTYYAIYDFIVKGSCFCNGHADRCAPLKGFRPVKAAGVFHVVHGRCICKHNTAGTHCQHCAPLYNDQPWLAANGRTGAPNGCKSCKCNGHSDTCHFDMDTWLASGNQSGGICDNCQHNTEGQHCERCKPGYYRDLRKPFSAPDICKLCSCNPIGSAMLPFSNSTFCDPSNGDCPCKPGVAGPQCDRCMVGYWGFGHYGCRPCDCAGSCDSINGDCINSNADIEWYHEIPGLYAVRNKSEVAWEWEEEQGYSALRHSGKCECKDQVLQNFKIFCAMKYTYVVKAKILSAHDKGSHAEVNVMIQKVLKSTKLKIFQGKRILYPESWTNRGCTCPILNPGLKYLVAGYEDVHTSRLIVNMKSFVHQWKSALRKKILQEVWNLSTVPWYLHLKN
;
A
#
# COMPACT_ATOMS: atom_id res chain seq x y z
N MET A 1 -55.50 34.79 7.04
CA MET A 1 -56.84 34.92 7.65
C MET A 1 -56.90 34.03 8.90
N PRO A 2 -57.74 34.34 9.91
CA PRO A 2 -57.38 34.20 11.34
C PRO A 2 -57.95 32.91 12.00
N PHE A 3 -57.83 32.61 13.30
CA PHE A 3 -57.79 33.41 14.54
C PHE A 3 -56.83 32.81 15.61
N GLY A 4 -56.48 33.48 16.72
CA GLY A 4 -56.94 34.77 17.26
C GLY A 4 -56.06 35.35 18.39
N LEU A 5 -56.48 36.47 19.00
CA LEU A 5 -55.79 37.27 20.04
C LEU A 5 -56.22 36.83 21.47
N ALA A 6 -55.78 37.37 22.62
CA ALA A 6 -55.14 38.66 23.00
C ALA A 6 -54.25 38.48 24.29
N GLN A 7 -53.74 39.47 25.04
CA GLN A 7 -53.99 40.93 25.17
C GLN A 7 -52.77 41.70 25.75
N THR A 8 -52.88 43.02 25.97
CA THR A 8 -51.78 44.01 26.11
C THR A 8 -51.68 44.74 27.46
N VAL A 9 -50.48 45.23 27.84
CA VAL A 9 -50.23 46.36 28.80
C VAL A 9 -49.10 47.27 28.26
N LEU A 10 -48.92 48.49 28.82
CA LEU A 10 -48.27 49.68 28.22
C LEU A 10 -46.81 49.99 28.65
N GLY A 11 -46.17 50.96 27.97
CA GLY A 11 -44.81 51.50 28.25
C GLY A 11 -44.74 52.66 29.28
N PRO A 12 -43.63 53.43 29.39
CA PRO A 12 -43.30 54.47 28.39
C PRO A 12 -41.77 54.77 28.15
N SER A 13 -41.44 55.86 27.44
CA SER A 13 -40.08 56.34 27.02
C SER A 13 -39.52 57.50 27.88
N PRO A 14 -38.24 57.96 27.69
CA PRO A 14 -37.98 59.21 26.93
C PRO A 14 -36.64 59.25 26.10
N CYS A 15 -35.98 60.41 25.87
CA CYS A 15 -35.21 60.74 24.63
C CYS A 15 -33.81 61.45 24.79
N GLY A 16 -33.01 61.49 23.70
CA GLY A 16 -31.89 62.45 23.41
C GLY A 16 -30.44 61.99 23.69
N GLY A 17 -29.35 62.52 23.07
CA GLY A 17 -29.18 63.37 21.86
C GLY A 17 -27.75 63.98 21.66
N LEU A 18 -27.18 63.88 20.44
CA LEU A 18 -25.99 64.58 19.83
C LEU A 18 -24.54 64.50 20.46
N TRP A 19 -23.51 64.38 19.60
CA TRP A 19 -22.44 65.39 19.34
C TRP A 19 -21.53 64.99 18.13
N ARG A 20 -20.59 65.87 17.70
CA ARG A 20 -19.77 65.77 16.45
C ARG A 20 -18.28 65.47 16.68
N GLY A 21 -17.60 64.92 15.65
CA GLY A 21 -16.13 64.89 15.46
C GLY A 21 -15.76 64.51 14.01
N SER A 22 -14.64 65.02 13.45
CA SER A 22 -14.41 65.04 11.98
C SER A 22 -13.16 64.31 11.47
N LEU A 23 -13.30 63.73 10.26
CA LEU A 23 -12.39 63.57 9.08
C LEU A 23 -10.89 63.93 9.17
N PRO A 24 -10.00 63.37 8.29
CA PRO A 24 -10.24 62.80 6.94
C PRO A 24 -9.82 61.29 6.83
N VAL A 25 -9.58 60.58 5.70
CA VAL A 25 -9.26 60.89 4.28
C VAL A 25 -9.86 59.86 3.28
N VAL A 26 -10.15 60.34 2.06
CA VAL A 26 -10.27 59.71 0.71
C VAL A 26 -9.49 58.36 0.58
N LEU A 27 -10.08 57.20 0.21
CA LEU A 27 -10.62 56.75 -1.11
C LEU A 27 -9.56 56.63 -2.25
N SER A 28 -9.68 55.83 -3.31
CA SER A 28 -10.26 54.48 -3.49
C SER A 28 -9.97 53.94 -4.91
N GLY A 29 -9.39 52.72 -5.03
CA GLY A 29 -9.54 51.81 -6.19
C GLY A 29 -8.99 52.19 -7.59
N ALA A 30 -8.37 51.22 -8.27
CA ALA A 30 -8.30 51.09 -9.74
C ALA A 30 -7.84 49.66 -10.11
N GLN A 31 -8.04 49.24 -11.36
CA GLN A 31 -7.70 47.89 -11.84
C GLN A 31 -6.22 47.75 -12.24
N PHE A 32 -5.71 46.51 -12.17
CA PHE A 32 -4.40 46.15 -12.71
C PHE A 32 -4.49 45.90 -14.22
N GLU A 33 -3.57 46.49 -14.99
CA GLU A 33 -3.30 46.10 -16.38
C GLU A 33 -1.80 45.88 -16.65
N ARG A 34 -1.44 45.56 -17.89
CA ARG A 34 -0.14 44.97 -18.28
C ARG A 34 0.98 46.01 -18.44
N VAL A 35 2.23 45.60 -18.16
CA VAL A 35 3.47 45.82 -18.96
C VAL A 35 4.61 45.02 -18.28
N ARG A 36 5.14 43.96 -18.91
CA ARG A 36 6.34 43.88 -19.79
C ARG A 36 7.65 44.34 -19.11
N ALA A 37 8.66 43.46 -19.14
CA ALA A 37 9.93 43.61 -18.43
C ALA A 37 11.02 44.37 -19.22
N HIS A 38 12.08 44.81 -18.53
CA HIS A 38 13.36 45.19 -19.14
C HIS A 38 14.58 44.85 -18.25
N ARG A 39 15.79 44.85 -18.83
CA ARG A 39 17.08 44.50 -18.20
C ARG A 39 17.98 45.73 -17.96
N THR A 40 18.70 45.73 -16.83
CA THR A 40 20.06 46.29 -16.62
C THR A 40 20.62 45.61 -15.36
N ALA A 41 21.79 44.96 -15.29
CA ALA A 41 23.15 45.26 -15.79
C ALA A 41 23.95 46.19 -14.85
N CYS A 42 24.84 45.60 -14.04
CA CYS A 42 25.94 46.23 -13.31
C CYS A 42 27.22 45.38 -13.49
N LEU A 43 28.40 46.00 -13.37
CA LEU A 43 29.67 45.40 -13.80
C LEU A 43 30.87 45.87 -12.94
N LEU A 44 31.94 45.04 -12.96
CA LEU A 44 33.32 45.32 -12.54
C LEU A 44 33.63 45.46 -11.02
N GLY A 45 34.82 45.02 -10.62
CA GLY A 45 35.35 45.15 -9.26
C GLY A 45 36.37 44.09 -8.81
N ALA A 46 37.48 43.89 -9.54
CA ALA A 46 38.56 42.97 -9.12
C ALA A 46 39.97 43.44 -9.58
N PRO A 47 41.01 43.34 -8.74
CA PRO A 47 42.41 43.67 -9.10
C PRO A 47 43.15 42.50 -9.80
N ARG A 48 44.33 42.78 -10.37
CA ARG A 48 45.12 41.86 -11.24
C ARG A 48 46.57 41.64 -10.76
N SER A 49 47.11 40.46 -11.05
CA SER A 49 48.49 40.21 -11.55
C SER A 49 48.58 38.77 -12.06
N ALA A 50 48.71 38.52 -13.37
CA ALA A 50 49.95 38.13 -14.08
C ALA A 50 50.49 36.71 -13.70
N MET A 51 50.97 35.83 -14.60
CA MET A 51 51.41 35.96 -16.00
C MET A 51 51.45 34.55 -16.69
N GLY A 52 51.36 34.43 -18.02
CA GLY A 52 51.69 33.18 -18.77
C GLY A 52 50.63 32.63 -19.77
N SER A 53 51.08 32.10 -20.91
CA SER A 53 50.30 31.54 -22.06
C SER A 53 51.28 30.80 -23.03
N PRO A 54 50.88 30.19 -24.18
CA PRO A 54 49.58 29.69 -24.70
C PRO A 54 49.53 28.14 -24.61
N PHE A 55 48.91 27.24 -25.42
CA PHE A 55 48.15 27.19 -26.71
C PHE A 55 47.00 26.15 -26.56
N TRP A 56 45.80 26.35 -27.11
CA TRP A 56 45.22 25.82 -28.39
C TRP A 56 45.14 24.27 -28.51
N HIS A 57 44.05 23.63 -28.98
CA HIS A 57 43.01 24.09 -29.92
C HIS A 57 41.58 23.48 -29.69
N LEU A 58 40.66 23.70 -30.64
CA LEU A 58 39.19 23.43 -30.64
C LEU A 58 38.82 21.92 -30.76
N VAL A 59 37.56 21.43 -30.61
CA VAL A 59 36.32 21.64 -31.44
C VAL A 59 35.00 21.45 -30.63
N LEU A 60 33.89 21.88 -31.23
CA LEU A 60 32.56 22.21 -30.68
C LEU A 60 31.46 21.13 -30.89
N LEU A 61 30.28 21.42 -30.31
CA LEU A 61 28.93 20.86 -30.55
C LEU A 61 28.62 19.48 -29.93
N GLY A 62 27.41 19.26 -29.39
CA GLY A 62 26.27 20.18 -29.23
C GLY A 62 25.18 19.63 -28.29
N CYS A 63 24.30 20.50 -27.79
CA CYS A 63 23.23 20.11 -26.87
C CYS A 63 21.92 19.76 -27.60
N SER A 64 21.32 18.64 -27.23
CA SER A 64 19.90 18.35 -27.45
C SER A 64 19.22 18.10 -26.11
N ALA A 65 18.16 18.86 -25.82
CA ALA A 65 17.45 18.80 -24.54
C ALA A 65 16.30 17.78 -24.60
N GLY A 66 16.47 16.63 -23.93
CA GLY A 66 15.40 15.66 -23.72
C GLY A 66 14.58 15.98 -22.47
N LEU A 67 13.24 15.98 -22.59
CA LEU A 67 12.35 16.09 -21.43
C LEU A 67 12.46 14.82 -20.56
N ASN A 68 12.92 14.96 -19.31
CA ASN A 68 12.77 13.90 -18.32
C ASN A 68 11.32 13.83 -17.85
N SER A 69 10.57 12.85 -18.35
CA SER A 69 9.23 12.53 -17.91
C SER A 69 9.22 11.98 -16.48
N ILE A 70 8.35 12.52 -15.62
CA ILE A 70 8.15 12.02 -14.25
C ILE A 70 7.31 10.73 -14.32
N LEU A 71 7.96 9.58 -14.40
CA LEU A 71 7.32 8.28 -14.28
C LEU A 71 7.42 7.77 -12.83
N GLY A 72 6.28 7.79 -12.13
CA GLY A 72 6.19 7.40 -10.73
C GLY A 72 6.39 5.89 -10.50
N THR A 73 7.08 5.54 -9.42
CA THR A 73 7.35 4.13 -9.07
C THR A 73 6.06 3.37 -8.74
N GLY A 74 5.75 2.32 -9.51
CA GLY A 74 4.59 1.44 -9.31
C GLY A 74 4.53 0.75 -7.93
N SER A 75 3.33 0.35 -7.53
CA SER A 75 3.03 -0.21 -6.18
C SER A 75 3.33 -1.72 -6.10
N ARG A 76 3.77 -2.18 -4.93
CA ARG A 76 4.09 -3.59 -4.64
C ARG A 76 2.86 -4.38 -4.18
N CYS A 77 1.78 -4.33 -4.97
CA CYS A 77 0.54 -5.04 -4.67
C CYS A 77 -0.05 -5.69 -5.94
N GLU A 78 0.65 -6.72 -6.41
CA GLU A 78 0.22 -7.68 -7.46
C GLU A 78 -0.38 -8.96 -6.85
N LYS A 79 -0.22 -9.12 -5.53
CA LYS A 79 -0.61 -10.24 -4.67
C LYS A 79 -1.23 -9.66 -3.40
N ALA A 80 -1.88 -10.51 -2.60
CA ALA A 80 -2.40 -10.12 -1.29
C ALA A 80 -1.35 -9.31 -0.48
N CYS A 81 -1.70 -8.07 -0.11
CA CYS A 81 -0.76 -7.09 0.43
C CYS A 81 -1.35 -6.38 1.67
N ASN A 82 -0.52 -6.18 2.69
CA ASN A 82 -0.90 -5.53 3.95
C ASN A 82 -0.15 -4.21 4.14
N PRO A 83 -0.75 -3.18 4.78
CA PRO A 83 -0.04 -1.98 5.16
C PRO A 83 1.08 -2.26 6.19
N GLN A 84 2.07 -1.36 6.26
CA GLN A 84 3.15 -1.48 7.24
C GLN A 84 2.61 -1.44 8.69
N MET A 85 3.17 -2.30 9.54
CA MET A 85 2.87 -2.33 10.98
C MET A 85 3.58 -1.19 11.71
N GLY A 86 2.95 -0.65 12.75
CA GLY A 86 3.52 0.37 13.63
C GLY A 86 2.87 0.36 15.02
N ASN A 87 3.13 1.39 15.82
CA ASN A 87 2.40 1.64 17.06
C ASN A 87 1.13 2.45 16.74
N LEU A 88 -0.05 1.92 17.05
CA LEU A 88 -1.34 2.59 16.86
C LEU A 88 -1.54 3.74 17.85
N GLY A 89 -0.82 3.76 18.98
CA GLY A 89 -0.84 4.87 19.93
C GLY A 89 -0.18 6.15 19.39
N HIS A 90 0.78 6.03 18.48
CA HIS A 90 1.48 7.20 17.90
C HIS A 90 0.51 8.13 17.18
N GLY A 91 0.58 9.42 17.52
CA GLY A 91 -0.28 10.46 16.93
C GLY A 91 -1.72 10.47 17.42
N ARG A 92 -2.08 9.64 18.41
CA ARG A 92 -3.42 9.58 19.03
C ARG A 92 -3.36 9.99 20.49
N LYS A 93 -4.49 10.47 21.02
CA LYS A 93 -4.62 10.78 22.46
C LYS A 93 -4.97 9.51 23.22
N LEU A 94 -4.12 9.11 24.17
CA LEU A 94 -4.51 8.21 25.25
C LEU A 94 -5.33 8.97 26.30
N TRP A 95 -6.32 8.28 26.87
CA TRP A 95 -7.14 8.76 27.97
C TRP A 95 -6.89 7.90 29.21
N THR A 96 -6.84 8.54 30.37
CA THR A 96 -6.83 7.91 31.69
C THR A 96 -7.85 8.57 32.59
N ASP A 97 -8.28 7.90 33.68
CA ASP A 97 -9.22 8.52 34.63
C ASP A 97 -8.50 9.50 35.57
N THR A 98 -7.25 9.20 35.94
CA THR A 98 -6.43 10.13 36.74
C THR A 98 -5.03 10.37 36.14
N THR A 99 -4.35 11.40 36.65
CA THR A 99 -2.92 11.69 36.44
C THR A 99 -2.43 12.44 37.67
N CYS A 100 -1.19 12.18 38.12
CA CYS A 100 -0.66 12.88 39.30
C CYS A 100 -0.49 14.38 39.07
N GLY A 101 -0.57 15.13 40.16
CA GLY A 101 -0.23 16.55 40.21
C GLY A 101 -1.27 17.47 39.58
N TYR A 102 -2.51 17.00 39.39
CA TYR A 102 -3.57 17.71 38.66
C TYR A 102 -4.11 18.93 39.41
N ASN A 103 -4.37 18.79 40.71
CA ASN A 103 -4.88 19.88 41.57
C ASN A 103 -3.76 20.68 42.26
N SER A 104 -2.68 20.01 42.65
CA SER A 104 -1.59 20.56 43.45
C SER A 104 -0.31 19.75 43.26
N THR A 105 0.81 20.16 43.86
CA THR A 105 2.08 19.42 43.73
C THR A 105 2.10 18.21 44.66
N GLU A 106 2.21 17.01 44.09
CA GLU A 106 2.22 15.73 44.81
C GLU A 106 3.65 15.23 45.04
N LEU A 107 3.98 14.76 46.26
CA LEU A 107 5.23 14.02 46.53
C LEU A 107 5.03 12.54 46.23
N TYR A 108 5.87 11.93 45.40
CA TYR A 108 5.85 10.49 45.11
C TYR A 108 7.23 9.87 45.34
N CYS A 109 7.27 8.56 45.64
CA CYS A 109 8.51 7.81 45.89
C CYS A 109 8.54 6.50 45.09
N SER A 110 9.61 6.29 44.33
CA SER A 110 9.86 5.05 43.58
C SER A 110 10.83 4.13 44.34
N TYR A 111 10.46 2.86 44.43
CA TYR A 111 11.22 1.79 45.09
C TYR A 111 11.88 0.87 44.04
N SER A 112 13.01 0.26 44.37
CA SER A 112 13.67 -0.73 43.52
C SER A 112 14.51 -1.70 44.35
N GLU A 113 14.57 -2.94 43.92
CA GLU A 113 15.28 -4.06 44.52
C GLU A 113 16.77 -4.08 44.14
N ASN A 114 17.62 -4.69 44.97
CA ASN A 114 18.93 -5.21 44.55
C ASN A 114 18.84 -6.71 44.17
N ALA A 115 19.97 -7.37 43.92
CA ALA A 115 19.99 -8.81 43.60
C ALA A 115 19.49 -9.68 44.76
N ASP A 116 19.68 -9.20 45.99
CA ASP A 116 19.36 -9.89 47.26
C ASP A 116 17.94 -9.56 47.78
N LEU A 117 17.07 -8.99 46.92
CA LEU A 117 15.70 -8.58 47.23
C LEU A 117 15.53 -7.52 48.34
N LEU A 118 16.62 -6.85 48.73
CA LEU A 118 16.60 -5.70 49.63
C LEU A 118 16.12 -4.43 48.90
N CYS A 119 15.39 -3.58 49.61
CA CYS A 119 15.00 -2.27 49.09
C CYS A 119 16.23 -1.35 48.98
N LYS A 120 16.54 -0.86 47.78
CA LYS A 120 17.38 0.33 47.63
C LYS A 120 16.64 1.54 48.20
N ARG A 121 17.37 2.52 48.75
CA ARG A 121 16.82 3.77 49.28
C ARG A 121 15.83 4.40 48.26
N PRO A 122 14.59 4.72 48.65
CA PRO A 122 13.58 5.19 47.72
C PRO A 122 13.97 6.53 47.09
N LYS A 123 13.75 6.65 45.78
CA LYS A 123 13.94 7.91 45.05
C LYS A 123 12.63 8.68 45.02
N CYS A 124 12.54 9.73 45.82
CA CYS A 124 11.35 10.59 45.91
C CYS A 124 11.51 11.85 45.06
N SER A 125 10.39 12.36 44.51
CA SER A 125 10.33 13.57 43.68
C SER A 125 8.91 14.16 43.70
N LYS A 126 8.72 15.32 43.06
CA LYS A 126 7.47 16.06 42.99
C LYS A 126 6.81 15.87 41.61
N CYS A 127 5.51 15.60 41.57
CA CYS A 127 4.68 15.62 40.36
C CYS A 127 3.76 16.85 40.36
N ASN A 128 3.65 17.53 39.23
CA ASN A 128 2.77 18.68 39.03
C ASN A 128 2.42 18.79 37.53
N SER A 129 1.15 18.67 37.16
CA SER A 129 0.74 18.64 35.74
C SER A 129 0.87 19.98 35.02
N MET A 130 0.94 21.09 35.76
CA MET A 130 1.10 22.44 35.21
C MET A 130 2.56 22.77 34.88
N ASN A 131 3.53 22.02 35.42
CA ASN A 131 4.96 22.18 35.13
C ASN A 131 5.44 21.04 34.23
N MET A 132 5.78 21.34 32.98
CA MET A 132 6.21 20.36 31.97
C MET A 132 7.40 19.49 32.39
N HIS A 133 8.26 19.92 33.33
CA HIS A 133 9.37 19.13 33.85
C HIS A 133 9.00 18.20 35.02
N LEU A 134 7.81 18.36 35.60
CA LEU A 134 7.27 17.58 36.71
C LEU A 134 5.95 16.87 36.34
N ALA A 135 5.52 16.97 35.09
CA ALA A 135 4.28 16.39 34.59
C ALA A 135 4.51 14.97 34.05
N HIS A 136 3.60 14.05 34.39
CA HIS A 136 3.61 12.66 33.91
C HIS A 136 2.33 12.33 33.13
N PRO A 137 2.06 12.99 31.99
CA PRO A 137 0.80 12.92 31.26
C PRO A 137 0.63 11.62 30.46
N PRO A 138 -0.61 11.19 30.13
CA PRO A 138 -0.88 9.98 29.35
C PRO A 138 -0.18 9.90 27.98
N SER A 139 0.18 11.05 27.41
CA SER A 139 0.93 11.14 26.14
C SER A 139 2.36 10.60 26.24
N ALA A 140 2.95 10.54 27.43
CA ALA A 140 4.29 9.98 27.64
C ALA A 140 4.35 8.49 27.25
N MET A 141 3.26 7.74 27.49
CA MET A 141 3.19 6.31 27.12
C MET A 141 3.22 6.02 25.61
N VAL A 142 3.09 7.05 24.77
CA VAL A 142 3.03 6.95 23.30
C VAL A 142 3.93 7.96 22.60
N ASP A 143 4.96 8.43 23.30
CA ASP A 143 6.05 9.22 22.70
C ASP A 143 7.09 8.29 22.01
N SER A 144 8.38 8.63 22.04
CA SER A 144 9.44 7.82 21.44
C SER A 144 10.40 7.33 22.52
N SER A 145 10.16 6.12 23.03
CA SER A 145 10.98 5.44 24.05
C SER A 145 12.49 5.39 23.75
N PHE A 146 12.89 5.43 22.47
CA PHE A 146 14.30 5.51 22.08
C PHE A 146 14.92 6.90 22.27
N ARG A 147 14.12 7.97 22.17
CA ARG A 147 14.55 9.38 22.33
C ARG A 147 14.26 9.94 23.72
N LEU A 148 13.26 9.38 24.39
CA LEU A 148 12.77 9.79 25.71
C LEU A 148 12.65 8.56 26.64
N PRO A 149 13.72 7.77 26.87
CA PRO A 149 13.67 6.52 27.65
C PRO A 149 13.31 6.68 29.14
N HIS A 150 12.98 7.91 29.57
CA HIS A 150 12.76 8.31 30.95
C HIS A 150 11.48 9.15 31.12
N THR A 151 10.61 9.27 30.10
CA THR A 151 9.23 9.76 30.27
C THR A 151 8.33 8.62 30.74
N TRP A 152 7.27 8.95 31.49
CA TRP A 152 6.24 7.99 31.89
C TRP A 152 4.93 8.73 32.19
N TRP A 153 3.80 8.01 32.13
CA TRP A 153 2.56 8.45 32.76
C TRP A 153 2.46 7.91 34.18
N GLN A 154 1.83 8.66 35.08
CA GLN A 154 1.61 8.29 36.47
C GLN A 154 0.19 8.68 36.93
N SER A 155 -0.53 7.74 37.55
CA SER A 155 -1.85 7.98 38.15
C SER A 155 -1.77 8.94 39.33
N ALA A 156 -2.90 9.50 39.75
CA ALA A 156 -3.01 10.09 41.08
C ALA A 156 -2.75 9.02 42.17
N GLN A 157 -2.42 9.48 43.38
CA GLN A 157 -2.09 8.60 44.50
C GLN A 157 -3.31 7.92 45.13
N GLY A 158 -3.09 6.76 45.75
CA GLY A 158 -4.12 6.00 46.47
C GLY A 158 -5.10 5.24 45.58
N ILE A 159 -5.28 5.66 44.32
CA ILE A 159 -6.18 5.06 43.33
C ILE A 159 -5.94 3.55 43.17
N GLN A 160 -6.96 2.73 43.48
CA GLN A 160 -6.89 1.26 43.35
C GLN A 160 -7.27 0.77 41.95
N ARG A 161 -8.26 1.44 41.32
CA ARG A 161 -8.81 1.11 40.01
C ARG A 161 -8.59 2.28 39.06
N GLU A 162 -8.06 2.00 37.87
CA GLU A 162 -7.62 3.02 36.90
C GLU A 162 -7.81 2.47 35.49
N LYS A 163 -8.16 3.32 34.52
CA LYS A 163 -8.53 2.91 33.16
C LYS A 163 -7.61 3.61 32.17
N ILE A 164 -7.04 2.87 31.23
CA ILE A 164 -6.27 3.42 30.10
C ILE A 164 -7.03 3.08 28.83
N GLN A 165 -7.32 4.07 27.98
CA GLN A 165 -8.12 3.87 26.77
C GLN A 165 -7.50 4.56 25.54
N LEU A 166 -7.40 3.79 24.45
CA LEU A 166 -7.01 4.24 23.12
C LEU A 166 -8.21 4.12 22.17
N ASN A 167 -8.68 5.25 21.65
CA ASN A 167 -9.71 5.30 20.61
C ASN A 167 -9.05 5.47 19.25
N LEU A 168 -9.50 4.74 18.23
CA LEU A 168 -9.02 4.81 16.86
C LEU A 168 -10.08 5.45 15.96
N GLU A 169 -9.65 6.18 14.93
CA GLU A 169 -10.55 6.91 14.03
C GLU A 169 -11.21 6.03 12.95
N ALA A 170 -10.82 4.75 12.88
CA ALA A 170 -11.24 3.78 11.87
C ALA A 170 -11.05 2.35 12.42
N GLU A 171 -11.29 1.33 11.58
CA GLU A 171 -10.96 -0.05 11.92
C GLU A 171 -9.47 -0.36 11.66
N PHE A 172 -8.81 -1.03 12.61
CA PHE A 172 -7.41 -1.44 12.51
C PHE A 172 -7.22 -2.90 12.91
N TYR A 173 -6.15 -3.53 12.41
CA TYR A 173 -5.65 -4.80 12.93
C TYR A 173 -4.71 -4.55 14.11
N PHE A 174 -5.06 -5.10 15.27
CA PHE A 174 -4.21 -5.16 16.45
C PHE A 174 -3.61 -6.54 16.60
N THR A 175 -2.28 -6.61 16.77
CA THR A 175 -1.53 -7.88 16.79
C THR A 175 -0.95 -8.20 18.17
N HIS A 176 -0.40 -7.20 18.87
CA HIS A 176 0.11 -7.34 20.22
C HIS A 176 0.18 -6.01 20.98
N LEU A 177 0.03 -6.08 22.30
CA LEU A 177 0.27 -4.99 23.25
C LEU A 177 1.52 -5.31 24.05
N ILE A 178 2.37 -4.32 24.26
CA ILE A 178 3.45 -4.35 25.24
C ILE A 178 3.27 -3.13 26.14
N MET A 179 3.18 -3.35 27.45
CA MET A 179 3.18 -2.29 28.47
C MET A 179 4.44 -2.45 29.34
N ILE A 180 5.17 -1.37 29.57
CA ILE A 180 6.39 -1.37 30.40
C ILE A 180 6.13 -0.54 31.65
N PHE A 181 5.97 -1.18 32.80
CA PHE A 181 5.63 -0.50 34.05
C PHE A 181 6.86 0.11 34.74
N LYS A 182 6.69 1.32 35.28
CA LYS A 182 7.64 2.00 36.17
C LYS A 182 7.37 1.69 37.65
N SER A 183 6.09 1.58 38.01
CA SER A 183 5.68 0.95 39.26
C SER A 183 5.90 -0.58 39.17
N PRO A 184 5.67 -1.34 40.25
CA PRO A 184 5.27 -2.72 40.12
C PRO A 184 4.06 -2.86 39.19
N ARG A 185 3.89 -4.04 38.62
CA ARG A 185 2.72 -4.40 37.80
C ARG A 185 1.44 -4.46 38.65
N PRO A 186 0.24 -4.56 38.06
CA PRO A 186 -1.00 -4.72 38.81
C PRO A 186 -1.24 -6.17 39.24
N ALA A 187 -1.76 -6.35 40.48
CA ALA A 187 -2.14 -7.66 41.02
C ALA A 187 -3.34 -8.27 40.28
N ALA A 188 -4.15 -7.42 39.67
CA ALA A 188 -5.23 -7.77 38.76
C ALA A 188 -5.41 -6.66 37.71
N MET A 189 -5.48 -7.03 36.42
CA MET A 189 -5.84 -6.14 35.33
C MET A 189 -6.56 -6.91 34.20
N VAL A 190 -7.28 -6.20 33.35
CA VAL A 190 -8.00 -6.77 32.19
C VAL A 190 -7.70 -5.95 30.95
N LEU A 191 -7.42 -6.63 29.83
CA LEU A 191 -7.35 -6.05 28.50
C LEU A 191 -8.67 -6.32 27.76
N GLU A 192 -9.25 -5.27 27.18
CA GLU A 192 -10.52 -5.30 26.46
C GLU A 192 -10.43 -4.56 25.12
N ARG A 193 -11.39 -4.84 24.24
CA ARG A 193 -11.54 -4.19 22.93
C ARG A 193 -12.98 -3.84 22.63
N SER A 194 -13.17 -2.88 21.72
CA SER A 194 -14.42 -2.64 21.00
C SER A 194 -14.17 -2.80 19.50
N GLN A 195 -15.18 -3.29 18.78
CA GLN A 195 -15.21 -3.41 17.31
C GLN A 195 -16.26 -2.49 16.67
N ASP A 196 -16.85 -1.59 17.46
CA ASP A 196 -18.09 -0.85 17.15
C ASP A 196 -18.06 0.60 17.68
N PHE A 197 -16.86 1.19 17.71
CA PHE A 197 -16.59 2.57 18.14
C PHE A 197 -16.99 2.88 19.60
N GLY A 198 -16.90 1.87 20.46
CA GLY A 198 -16.95 1.99 21.93
C GLY A 198 -18.28 1.56 22.55
N LYS A 199 -19.24 1.09 21.74
CA LYS A 199 -20.59 0.70 22.19
C LYS A 199 -20.58 -0.60 22.99
N THR A 200 -19.93 -1.64 22.49
CA THR A 200 -19.74 -2.92 23.18
C THR A 200 -18.27 -3.20 23.44
N TRP A 201 -18.00 -3.93 24.52
CA TRP A 201 -16.66 -4.28 24.96
C TRP A 201 -16.56 -5.78 25.19
N LYS A 202 -15.45 -6.37 24.75
CA LYS A 202 -15.15 -7.80 24.95
C LYS A 202 -13.72 -7.95 25.51
N PRO A 203 -13.50 -8.85 26.49
CA PRO A 203 -12.16 -9.10 27.01
C PRO A 203 -11.29 -9.79 25.94
N TYR A 204 -10.02 -9.40 25.90
CA TYR A 204 -8.94 -10.10 25.18
C TYR A 204 -8.20 -11.06 26.11
N LYS A 205 -7.91 -10.62 27.34
CA LYS A 205 -7.14 -11.37 28.34
C LYS A 205 -7.30 -10.76 29.73
N TYR A 206 -7.32 -11.61 30.74
CA TYR A 206 -7.24 -11.25 32.16
C TYR A 206 -5.81 -11.52 32.66
N PHE A 207 -5.32 -10.73 33.59
CA PHE A 207 -4.02 -10.92 34.22
C PHE A 207 -4.18 -10.79 35.73
N SER A 208 -3.76 -11.79 36.49
CA SER A 208 -3.70 -11.69 37.96
C SER A 208 -2.61 -12.58 38.55
N ILE A 209 -2.16 -12.29 39.78
CA ILE A 209 -1.29 -13.19 40.56
C ILE A 209 -1.96 -14.57 40.72
N ASN A 210 -3.28 -14.59 40.89
CA ASN A 210 -4.08 -15.80 41.04
C ASN A 210 -5.39 -15.64 40.25
N CYS A 211 -5.45 -16.25 39.06
CA CYS A 211 -6.59 -16.15 38.15
C CYS A 211 -7.91 -16.68 38.74
N SER A 212 -7.84 -17.75 39.53
CA SER A 212 -9.01 -18.39 40.13
C SER A 212 -9.57 -17.53 41.27
N ALA A 213 -8.72 -16.98 42.13
CA ALA A 213 -9.13 -16.12 43.25
C ALA A 213 -9.57 -14.71 42.82
N ALA A 214 -9.03 -14.17 41.73
CA ALA A 214 -9.35 -12.81 41.26
C ALA A 214 -10.52 -12.76 40.26
N PHE A 215 -10.71 -13.81 39.45
CA PHE A 215 -11.67 -13.79 38.34
C PHE A 215 -12.50 -15.09 38.19
N GLY A 216 -12.25 -16.14 38.98
CA GLY A 216 -12.88 -17.45 38.78
C GLY A 216 -12.41 -18.16 37.50
N LEU A 217 -11.23 -17.81 36.97
CA LEU A 217 -10.72 -18.31 35.69
C LEU A 217 -9.53 -19.26 35.86
N ASP A 218 -9.37 -20.15 34.88
CA ASP A 218 -8.14 -20.93 34.67
C ASP A 218 -6.97 -20.02 34.23
N ASP A 219 -5.74 -20.43 34.54
CA ASP A 219 -4.50 -19.74 34.16
C ASP A 219 -3.87 -20.38 32.90
N ASP A 220 -3.42 -19.57 31.92
CA ASP A 220 -2.77 -20.09 30.70
C ASP A 220 -1.41 -20.78 30.92
N VAL A 221 -0.86 -20.66 32.12
CA VAL A 221 0.31 -21.43 32.57
C VAL A 221 -0.05 -22.90 32.83
N THR A 222 -1.26 -23.20 33.31
CA THR A 222 -1.71 -24.58 33.61
C THR A 222 -2.62 -25.14 32.52
N LYS A 223 -3.53 -24.33 31.98
CA LYS A 223 -4.51 -24.72 30.95
C LYS A 223 -4.32 -23.88 29.70
N LYS A 224 -3.72 -24.48 28.66
CA LYS A 224 -3.47 -23.81 27.37
C LYS A 224 -4.73 -23.13 26.83
N GLU A 225 -4.57 -21.92 26.32
CA GLU A 225 -5.61 -21.05 25.76
C GLU A 225 -6.68 -20.53 26.76
N ALA A 226 -6.49 -20.72 28.07
CA ALA A 226 -7.33 -20.06 29.08
C ALA A 226 -7.32 -18.52 28.99
N LEU A 227 -8.41 -17.88 29.43
CA LEU A 227 -8.60 -16.42 29.30
C LEU A 227 -7.78 -15.59 30.29
N CYS A 228 -7.22 -16.17 31.36
CA CYS A 228 -6.36 -15.48 32.31
C CYS A 228 -4.89 -15.93 32.21
N THR A 229 -3.96 -15.15 32.76
CA THR A 229 -2.54 -15.54 32.93
C THR A 229 -1.90 -14.90 34.16
N SER A 230 -1.06 -15.64 34.88
CA SER A 230 -0.22 -15.10 35.96
C SER A 230 1.18 -14.66 35.50
N ARG A 231 1.59 -15.02 34.28
CA ARG A 231 2.93 -14.84 33.71
C ARG A 231 3.48 -13.41 33.79
N TYR A 232 2.59 -12.41 33.73
CA TYR A 232 2.92 -10.98 33.74
C TYR A 232 2.43 -10.26 35.00
N SER A 233 2.05 -11.01 36.05
CA SER A 233 1.40 -10.48 37.26
C SER A 233 2.30 -10.52 38.51
N SER A 234 3.57 -10.93 38.35
CA SER A 234 4.53 -10.94 39.46
C SER A 234 4.95 -9.52 39.85
N HIS A 235 5.06 -9.31 41.16
CA HIS A 235 5.56 -8.08 41.80
C HIS A 235 6.96 -7.69 41.30
N PHE A 236 7.80 -8.68 40.99
CA PHE A 236 9.17 -8.49 40.51
C PHE A 236 9.25 -8.63 38.98
N PRO A 237 10.03 -7.77 38.28
CA PRO A 237 10.79 -6.66 38.84
C PRO A 237 9.91 -5.47 39.23
N CYS A 238 10.28 -4.74 40.28
CA CYS A 238 9.50 -3.63 40.81
C CYS A 238 9.52 -2.35 39.94
N THR A 239 10.38 -2.31 38.93
CA THR A 239 10.41 -1.31 37.85
C THR A 239 10.93 -1.99 36.58
N GLY A 240 10.42 -1.58 35.40
CA GLY A 240 10.71 -2.24 34.13
C GLY A 240 9.92 -3.54 33.92
N GLY A 241 8.90 -3.79 34.73
CA GLY A 241 8.06 -4.98 34.61
C GLY A 241 7.17 -4.92 33.36
N GLU A 242 7.40 -5.83 32.40
CA GLU A 242 6.61 -5.90 31.18
C GLU A 242 5.28 -6.67 31.38
N VAL A 243 4.24 -6.25 30.65
CA VAL A 243 3.01 -7.01 30.40
C VAL A 243 2.82 -7.12 28.89
N ILE A 244 2.68 -8.36 28.38
CA ILE A 244 2.55 -8.62 26.94
C ILE A 244 1.26 -9.38 26.64
N TYR A 245 0.50 -8.92 25.65
CA TYR A 245 -0.59 -9.67 25.03
C TYR A 245 -0.31 -9.87 23.54
N ARG A 246 -0.68 -11.03 22.99
CA ARG A 246 -0.66 -11.31 21.55
C ARG A 246 -2.05 -11.78 21.14
N ALA A 247 -2.63 -11.16 20.10
CA ALA A 247 -4.01 -11.42 19.68
C ALA A 247 -4.19 -12.80 19.03
N LEU A 248 -3.13 -13.39 18.47
CA LEU A 248 -3.12 -14.74 17.88
C LEU A 248 -2.24 -15.69 18.68
N SER A 249 -2.82 -16.82 19.11
CA SER A 249 -2.08 -17.99 19.59
C SER A 249 -1.27 -18.63 18.43
N PRO A 250 -0.12 -19.28 18.71
CA PRO A 250 0.67 -19.97 17.69
C PRO A 250 -0.08 -20.92 16.71
N PRO A 251 -1.04 -21.77 17.13
CA PRO A 251 -1.78 -22.60 16.16
C PRO A 251 -2.61 -21.77 15.17
N ASN A 252 -3.19 -20.65 15.62
CA ASN A 252 -4.02 -19.76 14.81
C ASN A 252 -3.19 -18.78 13.93
N SER A 253 -1.86 -18.76 14.03
CA SER A 253 -1.00 -17.94 13.14
C SER A 253 -0.68 -18.57 11.77
N ALA A 254 -1.19 -19.78 11.50
CA ALA A 254 -1.11 -20.45 10.19
C ALA A 254 -2.42 -20.35 9.35
N ASP A 255 -3.47 -19.74 9.91
CA ASP A 255 -4.71 -19.42 9.20
C ASP A 255 -4.54 -18.19 8.29
N ASP A 256 -5.46 -18.00 7.34
CA ASP A 256 -5.48 -16.80 6.51
C ASP A 256 -5.80 -15.55 7.35
N PRO A 257 -4.91 -14.53 7.42
CA PRO A 257 -5.11 -13.33 8.23
C PRO A 257 -6.28 -12.44 7.80
N TYR A 258 -6.92 -12.71 6.65
CA TYR A 258 -8.12 -12.00 6.22
C TYR A 258 -9.41 -12.84 6.32
N SER A 259 -9.32 -14.07 6.80
CA SER A 259 -10.49 -14.91 7.11
C SER A 259 -11.35 -14.32 8.23
N LEU A 260 -12.68 -14.50 8.18
CA LEU A 260 -13.62 -13.91 9.14
C LEU A 260 -13.28 -14.25 10.61
N LYS A 261 -12.79 -15.47 10.88
CA LYS A 261 -12.29 -15.92 12.19
C LYS A 261 -11.15 -15.03 12.70
N ILE A 262 -10.14 -14.78 11.85
CA ILE A 262 -8.97 -13.99 12.21
C ILE A 262 -9.28 -12.49 12.21
N GLN A 263 -10.13 -12.00 11.29
CA GLN A 263 -10.67 -10.63 11.34
C GLN A 263 -11.40 -10.36 12.66
N ALA A 264 -12.27 -11.28 13.10
CA ALA A 264 -13.02 -11.15 14.35
C ALA A 264 -12.10 -10.99 15.57
N GLN A 265 -10.89 -11.57 15.53
CA GLN A 265 -9.91 -11.48 16.61
C GLN A 265 -8.95 -10.28 16.49
N LEU A 266 -8.46 -9.96 15.27
CA LEU A 266 -7.50 -8.85 15.04
C LEU A 266 -8.17 -7.47 14.98
N LYS A 267 -9.39 -7.37 14.43
CA LYS A 267 -10.01 -6.08 14.11
C LYS A 267 -10.50 -5.37 15.37
N ILE A 268 -10.07 -4.12 15.57
CA ILE A 268 -10.52 -3.25 16.67
C ILE A 268 -10.79 -1.81 16.18
N THR A 269 -11.61 -1.10 16.97
CA THR A 269 -11.82 0.36 16.89
C THR A 269 -11.36 1.06 18.16
N ASN A 270 -11.36 0.37 19.30
CA ASN A 270 -10.81 0.87 20.56
C ASN A 270 -10.14 -0.25 21.35
N LEU A 271 -9.14 0.11 22.15
CA LEU A 271 -8.47 -0.76 23.10
C LEU A 271 -8.55 -0.14 24.49
N ARG A 272 -8.91 -0.93 25.52
CA ARG A 272 -9.03 -0.49 26.90
C ARG A 272 -8.28 -1.44 27.83
N VAL A 273 -7.57 -0.88 28.79
CA VAL A 273 -6.97 -1.60 29.91
C VAL A 273 -7.62 -1.10 31.19
N GLN A 274 -8.12 -2.03 32.01
CA GLN A 274 -8.55 -1.75 33.37
C GLN A 274 -7.50 -2.30 34.34
N LEU A 275 -6.84 -1.43 35.09
CA LEU A 275 -6.02 -1.79 36.24
C LEU A 275 -6.98 -1.90 37.44
N LEU A 276 -7.02 -3.05 38.12
CA LEU A 276 -8.06 -3.35 39.12
C LEU A 276 -7.54 -3.45 40.56
N LYS A 277 -6.27 -3.81 40.76
CA LYS A 277 -5.65 -3.92 42.08
C LYS A 277 -4.15 -3.63 41.99
N ARG A 278 -3.63 -2.77 42.87
CA ARG A 278 -2.20 -2.42 42.92
C ARG A 278 -1.34 -3.52 43.55
N GLN A 279 -0.03 -3.44 43.29
CA GLN A 279 1.02 -4.16 44.02
C GLN A 279 2.00 -3.16 44.63
N SER A 280 2.45 -3.43 45.86
CA SER A 280 3.64 -2.81 46.44
C SER A 280 4.87 -3.65 46.07
N CYS A 281 6.08 -3.06 46.08
CA CYS A 281 7.31 -3.83 45.94
C CYS A 281 7.58 -4.59 47.25
N PRO A 282 7.62 -5.93 47.27
CA PRO A 282 7.80 -6.73 48.49
C PRO A 282 9.29 -6.92 48.78
N CYS A 283 10.07 -5.84 48.78
CA CYS A 283 11.47 -5.84 49.16
C CYS A 283 11.61 -5.62 50.68
N HIS A 284 12.69 -6.13 51.28
CA HIS A 284 12.95 -5.93 52.71
C HIS A 284 13.63 -4.58 52.97
N SER A 285 13.14 -3.84 53.97
CA SER A 285 13.79 -2.63 54.51
C SER A 285 14.70 -3.00 55.67
N ASN A 286 15.94 -2.50 55.66
CA ASN A 286 16.83 -2.58 56.83
C ASN A 286 16.56 -1.47 57.86
N ASP A 287 15.85 -0.40 57.49
CA ASP A 287 15.45 0.66 58.41
C ASP A 287 14.16 0.27 59.14
N LEU A 288 14.29 -0.16 60.40
CA LEU A 288 13.18 -0.52 61.30
C LEU A 288 12.35 0.68 61.78
N ASN A 289 12.93 1.89 61.78
CA ASN A 289 12.30 3.11 62.31
C ASN A 289 11.68 4.03 61.23
N ALA A 290 11.72 3.63 59.96
CA ALA A 290 11.13 4.40 58.87
C ALA A 290 10.01 3.60 58.20
N ASN A 291 8.77 3.75 58.70
CA ASN A 291 7.57 3.34 57.96
C ASN A 291 7.59 4.06 56.60
N PRO A 292 7.81 3.37 55.46
CA PRO A 292 7.95 4.06 54.18
C PRO A 292 6.59 4.67 53.83
N PRO A 293 6.51 5.97 53.51
CA PRO A 293 5.23 6.59 53.22
C PRO A 293 4.63 5.89 51.99
N GLN A 294 3.42 5.33 52.15
CA GLN A 294 2.76 4.47 51.16
C GLN A 294 2.15 5.28 49.99
N LEU A 295 2.92 6.23 49.47
CA LEU A 295 2.69 7.06 48.29
C LEU A 295 2.63 6.15 47.07
N THR A 296 1.47 5.54 46.85
CA THR A 296 1.27 4.41 45.96
C THR A 296 0.39 4.79 44.78
N TYR A 297 0.87 4.45 43.58
CA TYR A 297 0.38 4.92 42.29
C TYR A 297 0.67 3.86 41.22
N TYR A 298 -0.03 3.92 40.09
CA TYR A 298 0.39 3.23 38.87
C TYR A 298 1.32 4.15 38.06
N ALA A 299 2.37 3.60 37.47
CA ALA A 299 3.19 4.34 36.50
C ALA A 299 3.67 3.43 35.36
N ILE A 300 3.63 3.93 34.13
CA ILE A 300 3.95 3.19 32.90
C ILE A 300 4.86 4.06 32.03
N TYR A 301 6.02 3.52 31.65
CA TYR A 301 6.91 4.12 30.66
C TYR A 301 6.26 4.07 29.27
N ASP A 302 5.90 2.88 28.79
CA ASP A 302 5.45 2.64 27.42
C ASP A 302 4.11 1.90 27.33
N PHE A 303 3.26 2.28 26.36
CA PHE A 303 2.02 1.61 25.96
C PHE A 303 2.03 1.35 24.45
N ILE A 304 2.69 0.26 24.04
CA ILE A 304 3.01 -0.02 22.64
C ILE A 304 1.93 -0.94 22.03
N VAL A 305 1.00 -0.34 21.28
CA VAL A 305 -0.11 -1.03 20.61
C VAL A 305 0.31 -1.38 19.17
N LYS A 306 0.89 -2.57 18.96
CA LYS A 306 1.42 -2.98 17.65
C LYS A 306 0.31 -3.48 16.72
N GLY A 307 0.16 -2.82 15.58
CA GLY A 307 -0.88 -3.12 14.61
C GLY A 307 -0.66 -2.50 13.23
N SER A 308 -1.60 -2.71 12.31
CA SER A 308 -1.63 -2.08 10.99
C SER A 308 -3.03 -1.55 10.67
N CYS A 309 -3.10 -0.67 9.68
CA CYS A 309 -4.34 -0.35 8.97
C CYS A 309 -4.96 -1.63 8.40
N PHE A 310 -6.30 -1.74 8.41
CA PHE A 310 -7.06 -2.90 7.92
C PHE A 310 -7.59 -2.64 6.50
N CYS A 311 -7.23 -3.49 5.53
CA CYS A 311 -7.52 -3.28 4.10
C CYS A 311 -7.94 -4.55 3.34
N ASN A 312 -8.41 -5.60 4.04
CA ASN A 312 -8.78 -6.91 3.46
C ASN A 312 -7.73 -7.56 2.52
N GLY A 313 -6.45 -7.15 2.62
CA GLY A 313 -5.37 -7.64 1.77
C GLY A 313 -5.23 -6.96 0.39
N HIS A 314 -5.91 -5.83 0.15
CA HIS A 314 -5.86 -5.08 -1.12
C HIS A 314 -5.21 -3.68 -1.00
N ALA A 315 -4.35 -3.42 -0.01
CA ALA A 315 -3.53 -2.19 0.01
C ALA A 315 -2.20 -2.35 0.75
N ASP A 316 -1.12 -1.82 0.16
CA ASP A 316 0.23 -1.78 0.75
C ASP A 316 0.47 -0.54 1.63
N ARG A 317 -0.45 0.45 1.57
CA ARG A 317 -0.34 1.77 2.21
C ARG A 317 -1.70 2.31 2.63
N CYS A 318 -1.69 3.16 3.66
CA CYS A 318 -2.84 3.93 4.11
C CYS A 318 -2.51 5.43 4.24
N ALA A 319 -3.52 6.25 4.05
CA ALA A 319 -3.51 7.70 4.18
C ALA A 319 -4.44 8.15 5.33
N PRO A 320 -4.37 9.42 5.78
CA PRO A 320 -5.32 9.95 6.75
C PRO A 320 -6.78 9.82 6.31
N LEU A 321 -7.67 9.68 7.30
CA LEU A 321 -9.11 9.91 7.13
C LEU A 321 -9.38 11.42 7.05
N LYS A 322 -10.46 11.80 6.35
CA LYS A 322 -10.98 13.18 6.41
C LYS A 322 -11.32 13.53 7.86
N GLY A 323 -10.92 14.72 8.32
CA GLY A 323 -11.16 15.20 9.70
C GLY A 323 -10.13 14.74 10.74
N PHE A 324 -9.41 13.63 10.54
CA PHE A 324 -8.39 13.19 11.50
C PHE A 324 -7.16 14.12 11.48
N ARG A 325 -6.78 14.64 12.65
CA ARG A 325 -5.57 15.44 12.87
C ARG A 325 -4.72 14.76 13.94
N PRO A 326 -3.52 14.25 13.62
CA PRO A 326 -2.69 13.55 14.60
C PRO A 326 -2.12 14.53 15.64
N VAL A 327 -2.05 14.07 16.90
CA VAL A 327 -1.40 14.80 18.00
C VAL A 327 0.12 14.79 17.78
N LYS A 328 0.78 15.94 17.90
CA LYS A 328 2.25 16.05 17.85
C LYS A 328 2.85 15.52 19.16
N ALA A 329 3.25 14.26 19.17
CA ALA A 329 4.04 13.67 20.27
C ALA A 329 5.54 13.85 20.02
N ALA A 330 6.31 14.08 21.07
CA ALA A 330 7.75 14.33 20.96
C ALA A 330 8.50 13.09 20.43
N GLY A 331 9.37 13.29 19.44
CA GLY A 331 10.15 12.21 18.84
C GLY A 331 9.39 11.23 17.93
N VAL A 332 8.09 11.43 17.70
CA VAL A 332 7.26 10.53 16.86
C VAL A 332 7.22 11.00 15.40
N PHE A 333 7.77 10.18 14.50
CA PHE A 333 7.89 10.49 13.05
C PHE A 333 6.97 9.67 12.15
N HIS A 334 6.35 8.60 12.67
CA HIS A 334 5.50 7.70 11.88
C HIS A 334 4.22 7.36 12.63
N VAL A 335 3.09 7.74 12.02
CA VAL A 335 1.72 7.48 12.48
C VAL A 335 1.09 6.44 11.55
N VAL A 336 0.47 5.40 12.11
CA VAL A 336 -0.31 4.44 11.31
C VAL A 336 -1.68 5.05 11.02
N HIS A 337 -1.98 5.40 9.77
CA HIS A 337 -3.26 5.98 9.35
C HIS A 337 -4.29 4.89 8.96
N GLY A 338 -5.59 5.17 9.11
CA GLY A 338 -6.65 4.16 8.95
C GLY A 338 -7.34 4.04 7.58
N ARG A 339 -7.09 4.89 6.58
CA ARG A 339 -7.79 4.83 5.28
C ARG A 339 -6.91 4.20 4.21
N CYS A 340 -7.37 3.09 3.63
CA CYS A 340 -6.61 2.37 2.62
C CYS A 340 -6.44 3.16 1.30
N ILE A 341 -5.33 2.88 0.62
CA ILE A 341 -5.10 3.27 -0.77
C ILE A 341 -5.27 2.02 -1.62
N CYS A 342 -6.52 1.69 -1.94
CA CYS A 342 -6.91 0.39 -2.46
C CYS A 342 -6.28 0.04 -3.83
N LYS A 343 -6.12 -1.27 -4.03
CA LYS A 343 -5.56 -1.97 -5.20
C LYS A 343 -6.48 -3.13 -5.58
N HIS A 344 -6.06 -3.98 -6.51
CA HIS A 344 -6.86 -5.12 -6.97
C HIS A 344 -8.29 -4.72 -7.42
N ASN A 345 -8.45 -3.51 -7.96
CA ASN A 345 -9.73 -2.89 -8.35
C ASN A 345 -10.80 -2.81 -7.25
N THR A 346 -10.38 -2.69 -5.98
CA THR A 346 -11.27 -2.51 -4.82
C THR A 346 -11.45 -1.04 -4.43
N ALA A 347 -12.51 -0.76 -3.67
CA ALA A 347 -12.91 0.57 -3.19
C ALA A 347 -13.45 0.51 -1.74
N GLY A 348 -13.77 1.68 -1.18
CA GLY A 348 -14.15 1.86 0.23
C GLY A 348 -12.99 2.28 1.14
N THR A 349 -13.26 2.45 2.43
CA THR A 349 -12.26 2.84 3.44
C THR A 349 -11.27 1.73 3.77
N HIS A 350 -11.74 0.48 3.73
CA HIS A 350 -11.03 -0.75 4.08
C HIS A 350 -10.95 -1.74 2.90
N CYS A 351 -11.13 -1.25 1.68
CA CYS A 351 -11.13 -2.03 0.43
C CYS A 351 -12.19 -3.16 0.39
N GLN A 352 -13.32 -2.93 1.07
CA GLN A 352 -14.38 -3.90 1.31
C GLN A 352 -15.46 -3.96 0.20
N HIS A 353 -15.27 -3.22 -0.89
CA HIS A 353 -16.15 -3.21 -2.06
C HIS A 353 -15.29 -3.31 -3.33
N CYS A 354 -15.90 -3.64 -4.47
CA CYS A 354 -15.26 -3.45 -5.77
C CYS A 354 -15.36 -1.98 -6.23
N ALA A 355 -14.48 -1.57 -7.14
CA ALA A 355 -14.59 -0.29 -7.83
C ALA A 355 -15.79 -0.29 -8.80
N PRO A 356 -16.36 0.87 -9.19
CA PRO A 356 -17.70 0.92 -9.78
C PRO A 356 -17.87 0.16 -11.11
N LEU A 357 -16.83 0.04 -11.94
CA LEU A 357 -16.85 -0.73 -13.19
C LEU A 357 -16.35 -2.19 -13.03
N TYR A 358 -16.16 -2.66 -11.79
CA TYR A 358 -15.47 -3.93 -11.49
C TYR A 358 -16.34 -4.94 -10.72
N ASN A 359 -17.65 -4.92 -10.97
CA ASN A 359 -18.64 -5.80 -10.33
C ASN A 359 -18.99 -7.04 -11.19
N ASP A 360 -18.08 -7.54 -12.04
CA ASP A 360 -18.35 -8.72 -12.89
C ASP A 360 -18.28 -10.07 -12.15
N GLN A 361 -17.84 -10.05 -10.89
CA GLN A 361 -17.81 -11.20 -9.98
C GLN A 361 -17.99 -10.72 -8.54
N PRO A 362 -18.36 -11.60 -7.58
CA PRO A 362 -18.47 -11.23 -6.18
C PRO A 362 -17.15 -10.71 -5.59
N TRP A 363 -17.23 -9.71 -4.70
CA TRP A 363 -16.07 -9.26 -3.93
C TRP A 363 -15.58 -10.36 -2.99
N LEU A 364 -14.26 -10.52 -2.90
CA LEU A 364 -13.59 -11.43 -1.97
C LEU A 364 -12.35 -10.76 -1.39
N ALA A 365 -12.13 -10.90 -0.08
CA ALA A 365 -10.86 -10.51 0.55
C ALA A 365 -9.69 -11.28 -0.10
N ALA A 366 -8.53 -10.64 -0.26
CA ALA A 366 -7.32 -11.30 -0.72
C ALA A 366 -6.85 -12.35 0.31
N ASN A 367 -6.26 -13.46 -0.14
CA ASN A 367 -5.84 -14.54 0.74
C ASN A 367 -4.38 -14.38 1.17
N GLY A 368 -4.14 -14.16 2.46
CA GLY A 368 -2.81 -13.90 3.00
C GLY A 368 -1.92 -15.15 3.14
N ARG A 369 -2.51 -16.34 3.09
CA ARG A 369 -1.79 -17.63 3.19
C ARG A 369 -1.29 -18.14 1.84
N THR A 370 -2.09 -17.98 0.78
CA THR A 370 -1.70 -18.34 -0.60
C THR A 370 -1.07 -17.17 -1.37
N GLY A 371 -1.32 -15.94 -0.92
CA GLY A 371 -0.94 -14.72 -1.63
C GLY A 371 -1.90 -14.34 -2.76
N ALA A 372 -3.02 -15.05 -2.95
CA ALA A 372 -3.97 -14.76 -4.02
C ALA A 372 -4.60 -13.37 -3.85
N PRO A 373 -4.52 -12.46 -4.85
CA PRO A 373 -4.96 -11.07 -4.71
C PRO A 373 -6.48 -10.88 -4.67
N ASN A 374 -7.24 -11.88 -5.13
CA ASN A 374 -8.71 -11.91 -5.22
C ASN A 374 -9.31 -10.58 -5.72
N GLY A 375 -8.70 -10.02 -6.78
CA GLY A 375 -9.08 -8.72 -7.29
C GLY A 375 -10.42 -8.72 -8.03
N CYS A 376 -11.10 -7.58 -7.99
CA CYS A 376 -12.36 -7.36 -8.67
C CYS A 376 -12.18 -7.32 -10.19
N LYS A 377 -13.16 -7.89 -10.92
CA LYS A 377 -13.11 -8.15 -12.36
C LYS A 377 -13.93 -7.11 -13.11
N SER A 378 -13.37 -6.53 -14.17
CA SER A 378 -14.01 -5.47 -14.95
C SER A 378 -15.26 -6.00 -15.65
N CYS A 379 -16.36 -5.25 -15.54
CA CYS A 379 -17.53 -5.44 -16.39
C CYS A 379 -17.20 -5.12 -17.84
N LYS A 380 -17.89 -5.78 -18.77
CA LYS A 380 -17.74 -5.59 -20.22
C LYS A 380 -18.81 -4.60 -20.71
N CYS A 381 -18.58 -3.31 -20.55
CA CYS A 381 -19.56 -2.28 -20.96
C CYS A 381 -19.22 -1.62 -22.31
N ASN A 382 -18.40 -2.27 -23.14
CA ASN A 382 -17.91 -1.82 -24.46
C ASN A 382 -17.28 -0.40 -24.53
N GLY A 383 -17.06 0.29 -23.40
CA GLY A 383 -16.64 1.70 -23.38
C GLY A 383 -17.81 2.70 -23.34
N HIS A 384 -19.02 2.23 -23.02
CA HIS A 384 -20.24 3.03 -22.97
C HIS A 384 -20.90 3.08 -21.58
N SER A 385 -20.21 2.58 -20.54
CA SER A 385 -20.52 2.91 -19.15
C SER A 385 -19.25 2.92 -18.30
N ASP A 386 -19.27 3.72 -17.23
CA ASP A 386 -18.27 3.82 -16.16
C ASP A 386 -18.70 3.09 -14.87
N THR A 387 -19.90 2.50 -14.86
CA THR A 387 -20.55 1.89 -13.70
C THR A 387 -21.24 0.57 -14.08
N CYS A 388 -21.19 -0.41 -13.18
CA CYS A 388 -21.94 -1.67 -13.29
C CYS A 388 -22.27 -2.22 -11.90
N HIS A 389 -23.32 -3.03 -11.81
CA HIS A 389 -23.64 -3.83 -10.64
C HIS A 389 -23.42 -5.32 -10.91
N PHE A 390 -23.32 -6.11 -9.83
CA PHE A 390 -23.26 -7.56 -9.88
C PHE A 390 -24.67 -8.14 -9.75
N ASP A 391 -25.04 -9.03 -10.66
CA ASP A 391 -26.25 -9.84 -10.60
C ASP A 391 -25.93 -11.33 -10.41
N MET A 392 -26.65 -11.98 -9.49
CA MET A 392 -26.45 -13.39 -9.14
C MET A 392 -27.07 -14.32 -10.18
N ASP A 393 -28.21 -13.98 -10.77
CA ASP A 393 -28.89 -14.87 -11.71
C ASP A 393 -28.12 -14.95 -13.03
N THR A 394 -27.62 -13.82 -13.53
CA THR A 394 -26.67 -13.73 -14.64
C THR A 394 -25.37 -14.49 -14.34
N TRP A 395 -24.82 -14.34 -13.12
CA TRP A 395 -23.61 -15.08 -12.70
C TRP A 395 -23.82 -16.60 -12.72
N LEU A 396 -24.95 -17.09 -12.21
CA LEU A 396 -25.28 -18.51 -12.23
C LEU A 396 -25.54 -19.02 -13.65
N ALA A 397 -26.28 -18.25 -14.47
CA ALA A 397 -26.53 -18.57 -15.88
C ALA A 397 -25.24 -18.63 -16.72
N SER A 398 -24.22 -17.83 -16.38
CA SER A 398 -22.89 -17.88 -17.01
C SER A 398 -22.04 -19.10 -16.61
N GLY A 399 -22.52 -19.93 -15.66
CA GLY A 399 -21.74 -21.03 -15.07
C GLY A 399 -20.65 -20.54 -14.11
N ASN A 400 -20.94 -19.50 -13.31
CA ASN A 400 -20.01 -18.83 -12.39
C ASN A 400 -18.80 -18.16 -13.10
N GLN A 401 -19.04 -17.44 -14.21
CA GLN A 401 -17.98 -16.80 -15.00
C GLN A 401 -18.09 -15.29 -15.12
N SER A 402 -19.29 -14.72 -15.24
CA SER A 402 -19.55 -13.29 -15.50
C SER A 402 -20.93 -12.91 -15.00
N GLY A 403 -21.03 -11.87 -14.17
CA GLY A 403 -22.29 -11.41 -13.56
C GLY A 403 -22.46 -9.89 -13.60
N GLY A 404 -21.59 -9.17 -14.31
CA GLY A 404 -21.66 -7.72 -14.41
C GLY A 404 -22.71 -7.25 -15.40
N ILE A 405 -23.65 -6.43 -14.93
CA ILE A 405 -24.63 -5.70 -15.74
C ILE A 405 -24.28 -4.22 -15.71
N CYS A 406 -24.16 -3.60 -16.89
CA CYS A 406 -23.72 -2.23 -17.06
C CYS A 406 -24.84 -1.23 -16.79
N ASP A 407 -24.57 -0.22 -15.95
CA ASP A 407 -25.53 0.81 -15.61
C ASP A 407 -25.51 1.92 -16.67
N ASN A 408 -26.66 2.57 -16.93
CA ASN A 408 -26.74 3.84 -17.68
C ASN A 408 -26.01 3.88 -19.04
N CYS A 409 -26.20 2.87 -19.90
CA CYS A 409 -25.53 2.80 -21.21
C CYS A 409 -25.66 4.09 -22.05
N GLN A 410 -24.49 4.68 -22.31
CA GLN A 410 -24.27 5.95 -23.03
C GLN A 410 -24.23 5.72 -24.56
N HIS A 411 -23.90 6.77 -25.32
CA HIS A 411 -23.64 6.67 -26.77
C HIS A 411 -24.79 6.05 -27.59
N ASN A 412 -26.03 6.17 -27.09
CA ASN A 412 -27.23 5.52 -27.62
C ASN A 412 -27.16 3.99 -27.72
N THR A 413 -26.40 3.35 -26.82
CA THR A 413 -26.30 1.88 -26.69
C THR A 413 -27.18 1.33 -25.58
N GLU A 414 -27.56 0.05 -25.68
CA GLU A 414 -28.36 -0.67 -24.69
C GLU A 414 -27.92 -2.14 -24.58
N GLY A 415 -28.60 -2.89 -23.70
CA GLY A 415 -28.29 -4.27 -23.37
C GLY A 415 -27.42 -4.40 -22.12
N GLN A 416 -27.23 -5.63 -21.64
CA GLN A 416 -26.52 -5.90 -20.37
C GLN A 416 -25.06 -5.43 -20.40
N HIS A 417 -24.43 -5.44 -21.58
CA HIS A 417 -23.04 -5.09 -21.83
C HIS A 417 -22.91 -3.84 -22.70
N CYS A 418 -24.00 -3.07 -22.83
CA CYS A 418 -24.14 -1.98 -23.80
C CYS A 418 -23.78 -2.43 -25.23
N GLU A 419 -24.19 -3.65 -25.60
CA GLU A 419 -23.70 -4.40 -26.76
C GLU A 419 -24.45 -4.16 -28.09
N ARG A 420 -25.51 -3.34 -28.07
CA ARG A 420 -26.30 -2.98 -29.26
C ARG A 420 -26.74 -1.51 -29.24
N CYS A 421 -27.26 -0.99 -30.35
CA CYS A 421 -27.88 0.34 -30.40
C CYS A 421 -29.33 0.33 -29.90
N LYS A 422 -29.77 1.43 -29.29
CA LYS A 422 -31.18 1.66 -28.89
C LYS A 422 -32.09 1.71 -30.13
N PRO A 423 -33.38 1.33 -30.04
CA PRO A 423 -34.36 1.57 -31.08
C PRO A 423 -34.32 3.01 -31.60
N GLY A 424 -34.36 3.18 -32.92
CA GLY A 424 -34.13 4.47 -33.57
C GLY A 424 -32.66 4.79 -33.86
N TYR A 425 -31.73 3.89 -33.54
CA TYR A 425 -30.32 3.99 -33.92
C TYR A 425 -29.79 2.68 -34.53
N TYR A 426 -28.77 2.80 -35.40
CA TYR A 426 -28.12 1.69 -36.08
C TYR A 426 -26.59 1.74 -36.01
N ARG A 427 -25.97 0.59 -36.26
CA ARG A 427 -24.55 0.31 -36.07
C ARG A 427 -23.68 0.84 -37.23
N ASP A 428 -22.80 1.81 -36.97
CA ASP A 428 -21.85 2.30 -37.99
C ASP A 428 -20.67 1.34 -38.20
N LEU A 429 -20.85 0.30 -39.02
CA LEU A 429 -19.87 -0.79 -39.26
C LEU A 429 -18.46 -0.31 -39.65
N ARG A 430 -18.30 0.95 -40.09
CA ARG A 430 -17.01 1.60 -40.38
C ARG A 430 -16.15 1.88 -39.13
N LYS A 431 -16.70 1.69 -37.92
CA LYS A 431 -16.06 2.01 -36.63
C LYS A 431 -16.00 0.80 -35.68
N PRO A 432 -14.99 0.74 -34.80
CA PRO A 432 -14.96 -0.23 -33.70
C PRO A 432 -16.10 0.04 -32.73
N PHE A 433 -16.64 -0.99 -32.08
CA PHE A 433 -17.87 -0.84 -31.27
C PHE A 433 -17.72 0.24 -30.18
N SER A 434 -16.54 0.32 -29.55
CA SER A 434 -16.23 1.26 -28.47
C SER A 434 -16.16 2.75 -28.83
N ALA A 435 -16.49 3.14 -30.08
CA ALA A 435 -16.53 4.54 -30.46
C ALA A 435 -17.71 5.29 -29.81
N PRO A 436 -17.53 6.55 -29.33
CA PRO A 436 -18.64 7.35 -28.77
C PRO A 436 -19.79 7.65 -29.73
N ASP A 437 -19.54 7.54 -31.04
CA ASP A 437 -20.47 7.86 -32.13
C ASP A 437 -20.74 6.63 -33.03
N ILE A 438 -20.84 5.47 -32.37
CA ILE A 438 -21.06 4.15 -32.99
C ILE A 438 -22.50 3.90 -33.44
N CYS A 439 -23.46 4.46 -32.70
CA CYS A 439 -24.89 4.36 -32.98
C CYS A 439 -25.36 5.63 -33.68
N LYS A 440 -25.62 5.53 -34.99
CA LYS A 440 -26.15 6.62 -35.82
C LYS A 440 -27.67 6.63 -35.74
N LEU A 441 -28.27 7.82 -35.72
CA LEU A 441 -29.73 7.98 -35.73
C LEU A 441 -30.32 7.45 -37.05
N CYS A 442 -31.45 6.76 -36.98
CA CYS A 442 -32.23 6.38 -38.16
C CYS A 442 -32.78 7.64 -38.86
N SER A 443 -32.54 7.78 -40.16
CA SER A 443 -33.06 8.90 -40.98
C SER A 443 -34.27 8.50 -41.82
N CYS A 444 -35.24 7.80 -41.23
CA CYS A 444 -36.41 7.30 -41.95
C CYS A 444 -37.38 8.43 -42.34
N ASN A 445 -37.79 8.47 -43.61
CA ASN A 445 -38.75 9.44 -44.12
C ASN A 445 -40.16 9.13 -43.55
N PRO A 446 -40.81 10.05 -42.80
CA PRO A 446 -42.08 9.78 -42.13
C PRO A 446 -43.26 9.60 -43.09
N ILE A 447 -43.12 10.00 -44.36
CA ILE A 447 -44.13 9.79 -45.40
C ILE A 447 -43.89 8.46 -46.11
N GLY A 448 -42.65 8.15 -46.50
CA GLY A 448 -42.30 6.98 -47.31
C GLY A 448 -42.05 5.68 -46.55
N SER A 449 -41.66 5.74 -45.27
CA SER A 449 -41.48 4.55 -44.43
C SER A 449 -42.80 4.00 -43.89
N ALA A 450 -42.89 2.68 -43.77
CA ALA A 450 -44.05 1.97 -43.22
C ALA A 450 -44.05 1.98 -41.69
N MET A 451 -45.23 2.08 -41.08
CA MET A 451 -45.40 1.88 -39.63
C MET A 451 -45.62 0.40 -39.34
N LEU A 452 -44.96 -0.10 -38.29
CA LEU A 452 -45.19 -1.47 -37.80
C LEU A 452 -46.46 -1.50 -36.94
N PRO A 453 -47.31 -2.55 -37.03
CA PRO A 453 -48.69 -2.54 -36.52
C PRO A 453 -48.87 -2.43 -35.00
N PHE A 454 -47.78 -2.32 -34.23
CA PHE A 454 -47.78 -2.18 -32.77
C PHE A 454 -46.81 -1.08 -32.27
N SER A 455 -46.37 -0.16 -33.14
CA SER A 455 -45.45 0.93 -32.79
C SER A 455 -45.89 2.27 -33.40
N ASN A 456 -45.94 3.32 -32.57
CA ASN A 456 -46.23 4.70 -33.00
C ASN A 456 -45.05 5.37 -33.74
N SER A 457 -43.95 4.65 -33.96
CA SER A 457 -42.70 5.14 -34.53
C SER A 457 -42.01 4.06 -35.36
N THR A 458 -41.58 4.42 -36.57
CA THR A 458 -40.79 3.54 -37.43
C THR A 458 -39.32 3.62 -37.06
N PHE A 459 -38.71 2.47 -36.80
CA PHE A 459 -37.27 2.33 -36.61
C PHE A 459 -36.65 1.68 -37.84
N CYS A 460 -35.40 2.03 -38.15
CA CYS A 460 -34.57 1.32 -39.12
C CYS A 460 -34.00 0.03 -38.52
N ASP A 461 -33.54 -0.88 -39.36
CA ASP A 461 -32.84 -2.09 -38.93
C ASP A 461 -31.52 -1.71 -38.21
N PRO A 462 -31.28 -2.18 -36.96
CA PRO A 462 -30.11 -1.78 -36.17
C PRO A 462 -28.75 -2.18 -36.75
N SER A 463 -28.70 -3.09 -37.73
CA SER A 463 -27.46 -3.64 -38.28
C SER A 463 -26.89 -2.85 -39.45
N ASN A 464 -27.74 -2.29 -40.31
CA ASN A 464 -27.37 -1.59 -41.54
C ASN A 464 -27.92 -0.15 -41.64
N GLY A 465 -29.02 0.17 -40.94
CA GLY A 465 -29.69 1.47 -40.98
C GLY A 465 -30.81 1.58 -42.02
N ASP A 466 -31.21 0.48 -42.67
CA ASP A 466 -32.28 0.50 -43.68
C ASP A 466 -33.66 0.63 -43.03
N CYS A 467 -34.47 1.57 -43.53
CA CYS A 467 -35.83 1.80 -43.08
C CYS A 467 -36.83 0.88 -43.83
N PRO A 468 -37.88 0.37 -43.17
CA PRO A 468 -38.93 -0.39 -43.86
C PRO A 468 -39.77 0.55 -44.72
N CYS A 469 -39.78 0.36 -46.04
CA CYS A 469 -40.45 1.26 -46.99
C CYS A 469 -41.88 0.81 -47.35
N LYS A 470 -42.71 1.78 -47.74
CA LYS A 470 -44.05 1.53 -48.31
C LYS A 470 -43.96 0.97 -49.75
N PRO A 471 -45.04 0.37 -50.28
CA PRO A 471 -45.09 -0.09 -51.66
C PRO A 471 -44.65 0.99 -52.67
N GLY A 472 -43.81 0.60 -53.62
CA GLY A 472 -43.27 1.51 -54.63
C GLY A 472 -42.22 2.52 -54.13
N VAL A 473 -41.84 2.51 -52.86
CA VAL A 473 -40.82 3.40 -52.27
C VAL A 473 -39.49 2.67 -52.12
N ALA A 474 -38.38 3.38 -52.32
CA ALA A 474 -37.02 2.84 -52.29
C ALA A 474 -36.02 3.81 -51.64
N GLY A 475 -34.77 3.35 -51.49
CA GLY A 475 -33.69 4.05 -50.79
C GLY A 475 -33.65 3.68 -49.29
N PRO A 476 -32.48 3.74 -48.65
CA PRO A 476 -32.31 3.33 -47.24
C PRO A 476 -33.14 4.20 -46.27
N GLN A 477 -33.52 5.40 -46.70
CA GLN A 477 -34.35 6.35 -45.94
C GLN A 477 -35.83 6.33 -46.36
N CYS A 478 -36.20 5.51 -47.35
CA CYS A 478 -37.53 5.54 -48.00
C CYS A 478 -37.91 6.92 -48.54
N ASP A 479 -36.94 7.60 -49.15
CA ASP A 479 -36.97 9.02 -49.51
C ASP A 479 -37.44 9.29 -50.95
N ARG A 480 -37.59 8.24 -51.78
CA ARG A 480 -37.89 8.35 -53.22
C ARG A 480 -38.70 7.15 -53.72
N CYS A 481 -39.30 7.27 -54.90
CA CYS A 481 -39.91 6.13 -55.56
C CYS A 481 -38.86 5.11 -56.05
N MET A 482 -39.30 3.86 -56.17
CA MET A 482 -38.59 2.79 -56.86
C MET A 482 -38.58 3.05 -58.37
N VAL A 483 -37.60 2.49 -59.09
CA VAL A 483 -37.60 2.54 -60.57
C VAL A 483 -38.87 1.90 -61.11
N GLY A 484 -39.56 2.58 -62.04
CA GLY A 484 -40.89 2.16 -62.53
C GLY A 484 -42.07 2.60 -61.65
N TYR A 485 -41.85 3.47 -60.65
CA TYR A 485 -42.89 4.06 -59.80
C TYR A 485 -42.77 5.59 -59.72
N TRP A 486 -43.91 6.27 -59.53
CA TRP A 486 -44.02 7.73 -59.50
C TRP A 486 -44.97 8.25 -58.40
N GLY A 487 -44.93 9.55 -58.14
CA GLY A 487 -45.93 10.24 -57.32
C GLY A 487 -45.84 9.90 -55.83
N PHE A 488 -44.65 10.12 -55.23
CA PHE A 488 -44.36 9.87 -53.82
C PHE A 488 -45.35 10.54 -52.86
N GLY A 489 -45.98 9.76 -51.97
CA GLY A 489 -46.91 10.27 -50.97
C GLY A 489 -47.23 9.31 -49.84
N HIS A 490 -48.26 9.63 -49.04
CA HIS A 490 -48.58 8.92 -47.78
C HIS A 490 -48.87 7.43 -47.93
N TYR A 491 -49.23 6.95 -49.12
CA TYR A 491 -49.52 5.54 -49.43
C TYR A 491 -48.37 4.81 -50.14
N GLY A 492 -47.23 5.47 -50.35
CA GLY A 492 -46.10 4.98 -51.15
C GLY A 492 -46.01 5.70 -52.50
N CYS A 493 -45.65 4.96 -53.55
CA CYS A 493 -45.67 5.45 -54.94
C CYS A 493 -46.58 4.57 -55.81
N ARG A 494 -47.07 5.11 -56.92
CA ARG A 494 -47.88 4.38 -57.91
C ARG A 494 -46.97 3.72 -58.95
N PRO A 495 -47.30 2.52 -59.46
CA PRO A 495 -46.60 1.96 -60.62
C PRO A 495 -46.84 2.86 -61.84
N CYS A 496 -45.92 2.83 -62.80
CA CYS A 496 -46.03 3.56 -64.06
C CYS A 496 -46.62 2.69 -65.16
N ASP A 497 -47.62 3.21 -65.88
CA ASP A 497 -48.28 2.55 -67.01
C ASP A 497 -47.45 2.68 -68.32
N CYS A 498 -46.14 2.41 -68.22
CA CYS A 498 -45.14 2.59 -69.27
C CYS A 498 -44.50 1.25 -69.67
N ALA A 499 -44.09 1.12 -70.93
CA ALA A 499 -43.32 -0.04 -71.42
C ALA A 499 -41.83 -0.03 -70.98
N GLY A 500 -41.41 0.98 -70.22
CA GLY A 500 -40.05 1.21 -69.74
C GLY A 500 -40.07 2.08 -68.48
N SER A 501 -38.96 2.76 -68.17
CA SER A 501 -38.93 3.67 -67.01
C SER A 501 -39.78 4.92 -67.23
N CYS A 502 -40.20 5.53 -66.13
CA CYS A 502 -40.94 6.79 -66.05
C CYS A 502 -40.16 7.82 -65.22
N ASP A 503 -40.56 9.09 -65.29
CA ASP A 503 -40.16 10.08 -64.30
C ASP A 503 -40.85 9.83 -62.94
N SER A 504 -40.10 10.01 -61.86
CA SER A 504 -40.53 9.72 -60.48
C SER A 504 -41.50 10.76 -59.89
N ILE A 505 -41.60 11.96 -60.47
CA ILE A 505 -42.40 13.07 -59.96
C ILE A 505 -43.76 13.11 -60.68
N ASN A 506 -43.76 13.12 -62.01
CA ASN A 506 -44.98 13.31 -62.82
C ASN A 506 -45.50 12.05 -63.52
N GLY A 507 -44.71 10.97 -63.59
CA GLY A 507 -45.09 9.70 -64.21
C GLY A 507 -44.91 9.61 -65.72
N ASP A 508 -44.35 10.63 -66.39
CA ASP A 508 -44.14 10.63 -67.85
C ASP A 508 -43.20 9.49 -68.27
N CYS A 509 -43.55 8.77 -69.33
CA CYS A 509 -42.73 7.66 -69.83
C CYS A 509 -41.43 8.15 -70.49
N ILE A 510 -40.29 7.65 -70.01
CA ILE A 510 -38.97 7.94 -70.56
C ILE A 510 -38.75 7.05 -71.80
N ASN A 511 -39.06 7.59 -72.97
CA ASN A 511 -38.81 6.90 -74.25
C ASN A 511 -37.30 6.67 -74.45
N SER A 512 -36.86 5.43 -74.26
CA SER A 512 -35.48 5.00 -74.44
C SER A 512 -35.12 4.90 -75.92
N ASN A 513 -34.74 6.03 -76.53
CA ASN A 513 -34.18 6.10 -77.87
C ASN A 513 -32.85 6.89 -77.89
N ALA A 514 -31.99 6.55 -76.93
CA ALA A 514 -30.60 6.95 -76.79
C ALA A 514 -29.78 5.71 -76.37
N ASP A 515 -28.53 5.63 -76.82
CA ASP A 515 -27.81 4.36 -76.93
C ASP A 515 -27.39 3.69 -75.60
N ILE A 516 -27.32 2.36 -75.65
CA ILE A 516 -27.05 1.49 -74.51
C ILE A 516 -25.54 1.21 -74.41
N GLU A 517 -24.79 2.10 -73.75
CA GLU A 517 -23.39 1.84 -73.38
C GLU A 517 -23.27 1.14 -72.01
N TRP A 518 -23.06 -0.18 -72.04
CA TRP A 518 -22.74 -0.96 -70.83
C TRP A 518 -21.25 -0.85 -70.49
N TYR A 519 -20.89 0.12 -69.64
CA TYR A 519 -19.58 0.14 -69.00
C TYR A 519 -19.48 -0.92 -67.89
N HIS A 520 -19.18 -2.15 -68.31
CA HIS A 520 -18.64 -3.20 -67.45
C HIS A 520 -17.19 -2.86 -67.07
N GLU A 521 -16.95 -2.41 -65.84
CA GLU A 521 -15.62 -2.51 -65.22
C GLU A 521 -15.62 -3.55 -64.10
N ILE A 522 -14.95 -4.68 -64.34
CA ILE A 522 -14.53 -5.63 -63.30
C ILE A 522 -13.00 -5.73 -63.32
N PRO A 523 -12.36 -5.30 -62.22
CA PRO A 523 -11.15 -5.92 -61.72
C PRO A 523 -11.40 -6.53 -60.32
N GLY A 524 -11.01 -7.75 -60.00
CA GLY A 524 -10.34 -8.77 -60.80
C GLY A 524 -9.93 -9.93 -59.89
N LEU A 525 -10.71 -11.01 -59.86
CA LEU A 525 -10.49 -12.13 -58.94
C LEU A 525 -9.30 -13.00 -59.36
N TYR A 526 -8.17 -12.86 -58.66
CA TYR A 526 -7.10 -13.86 -58.71
C TYR A 526 -7.43 -15.03 -57.76
N ALA A 527 -7.83 -16.15 -58.34
CA ALA A 527 -8.17 -17.36 -57.61
C ALA A 527 -6.93 -18.17 -57.19
N VAL A 528 -6.99 -18.67 -55.95
CA VAL A 528 -6.06 -19.60 -55.31
C VAL A 528 -5.69 -20.81 -56.18
N ARG A 529 -4.43 -21.27 -56.12
CA ARG A 529 -4.18 -22.72 -56.21
C ARG A 529 -3.08 -23.23 -55.27
N ASN A 530 -3.38 -24.34 -54.61
CA ASN A 530 -2.54 -25.00 -53.61
C ASN A 530 -1.45 -25.88 -54.23
N LYS A 531 -0.37 -26.14 -53.46
CA LYS A 531 0.05 -27.46 -52.93
C LYS A 531 1.37 -27.24 -52.15
N SER A 532 1.46 -27.48 -50.83
CA SER A 532 1.46 -28.74 -50.08
C SER A 532 2.69 -29.63 -50.33
N GLU A 533 3.61 -29.72 -49.35
CA GLU A 533 3.80 -30.97 -48.58
C GLU A 533 4.60 -30.75 -47.28
N VAL A 534 4.94 -31.85 -46.57
CA VAL A 534 5.36 -31.87 -45.15
C VAL A 534 6.80 -32.38 -45.00
N ALA A 535 7.57 -31.74 -44.12
CA ALA A 535 8.74 -32.33 -43.47
C ALA A 535 8.86 -31.79 -42.02
N TRP A 536 9.44 -32.57 -41.11
CA TRP A 536 9.62 -32.23 -39.69
C TRP A 536 11.10 -32.07 -39.36
N GLU A 537 11.47 -31.03 -38.59
CA GLU A 537 12.58 -31.12 -37.63
C GLU A 537 12.48 -30.04 -36.53
N TRP A 538 13.35 -30.10 -35.52
CA TRP A 538 13.17 -29.45 -34.21
C TRP A 538 14.26 -28.42 -33.89
N GLU A 539 13.87 -27.32 -33.22
CA GLU A 539 14.60 -26.47 -32.23
C GLU A 539 13.84 -25.11 -32.12
N GLU A 540 13.82 -24.33 -31.03
CA GLU A 540 14.45 -24.46 -29.70
C GLU A 540 13.53 -23.85 -28.58
N GLU A 541 13.91 -24.05 -27.32
CA GLU A 541 13.40 -23.49 -26.04
C GLU A 541 12.11 -22.62 -25.97
N GLN A 542 11.13 -23.08 -25.17
CA GLN A 542 10.91 -22.47 -23.84
C GLN A 542 10.00 -23.27 -22.90
N GLY A 543 10.61 -23.83 -21.85
CA GLY A 543 9.92 -24.24 -20.63
C GLY A 543 10.21 -23.31 -19.45
N TYR A 544 9.81 -23.76 -18.26
CA TYR A 544 10.14 -23.23 -16.92
C TYR A 544 9.33 -22.07 -16.33
N SER A 545 8.57 -22.48 -15.30
CA SER A 545 7.86 -21.68 -14.32
C SER A 545 8.73 -20.73 -13.48
N ALA A 546 8.08 -19.62 -13.07
CA ALA A 546 8.18 -18.98 -11.74
C ALA A 546 9.38 -18.06 -11.37
N LEU A 547 9.07 -17.17 -10.40
CA LEU A 547 9.98 -16.48 -9.47
C LEU A 547 10.93 -15.37 -9.99
N ARG A 548 10.40 -14.28 -10.56
CA ARG A 548 10.97 -12.91 -10.46
C ARG A 548 9.81 -11.89 -10.34
N HIS A 549 9.90 -10.76 -9.64
CA HIS A 549 11.09 -10.09 -9.08
C HIS A 549 11.08 -9.94 -7.55
N SER A 550 12.20 -10.31 -6.92
CA SER A 550 12.64 -9.73 -5.66
C SER A 550 13.32 -8.39 -5.90
N GLY A 551 13.26 -7.48 -4.93
CA GLY A 551 14.13 -6.31 -4.89
C GLY A 551 15.57 -6.76 -4.58
N LYS A 552 16.44 -6.78 -5.58
CA LYS A 552 17.83 -7.23 -5.44
C LYS A 552 18.61 -6.28 -4.52
N CYS A 553 19.43 -6.83 -3.62
CA CYS A 553 20.58 -6.08 -3.10
C CYS A 553 21.59 -5.95 -4.25
N GLU A 554 21.97 -4.75 -4.66
CA GLU A 554 23.01 -4.55 -5.67
C GLU A 554 24.37 -4.34 -5.00
N CYS A 555 25.11 -5.44 -4.82
CA CYS A 555 26.51 -5.38 -4.41
C CYS A 555 27.37 -5.15 -5.67
N LYS A 556 28.26 -4.14 -5.63
CA LYS A 556 29.15 -3.83 -6.74
C LYS A 556 30.22 -4.92 -6.89
N ASP A 557 30.13 -5.73 -7.94
CA ASP A 557 31.08 -6.80 -8.22
C ASP A 557 32.52 -6.27 -8.36
N GLN A 558 33.44 -6.87 -7.62
CA GLN A 558 34.85 -6.48 -7.63
C GLN A 558 35.56 -7.17 -8.80
N VAL A 559 35.64 -6.49 -9.95
CA VAL A 559 36.30 -7.01 -11.15
C VAL A 559 37.83 -7.02 -10.94
N LEU A 560 38.45 -8.20 -11.00
CA LEU A 560 39.90 -8.35 -10.84
C LEU A 560 40.61 -7.92 -12.14
N GLN A 561 40.89 -6.62 -12.26
CA GLN A 561 41.54 -6.01 -13.44
C GLN A 561 43.07 -6.17 -13.44
N ASN A 562 43.72 -6.32 -12.28
CA ASN A 562 45.19 -6.38 -12.18
C ASN A 562 45.63 -7.30 -11.01
N PHE A 563 46.37 -8.36 -11.31
CA PHE A 563 46.83 -9.34 -10.32
C PHE A 563 47.91 -8.80 -9.37
N LYS A 564 48.74 -7.84 -9.79
CA LYS A 564 49.73 -7.20 -8.89
C LYS A 564 49.03 -6.47 -7.74
N ILE A 565 47.90 -5.82 -8.02
CA ILE A 565 47.08 -5.15 -6.99
C ILE A 565 46.44 -6.19 -6.05
N PHE A 566 45.91 -7.30 -6.58
CA PHE A 566 45.35 -8.38 -5.77
C PHE A 566 46.41 -9.02 -4.84
N CYS A 567 47.63 -9.26 -5.31
CA CYS A 567 48.72 -9.79 -4.49
C CYS A 567 49.27 -8.78 -3.47
N ALA A 568 49.16 -7.47 -3.71
CA ALA A 568 49.50 -6.43 -2.75
C ALA A 568 48.47 -6.28 -1.62
N MET A 569 47.23 -6.74 -1.81
CA MET A 569 46.19 -6.70 -0.77
C MET A 569 46.47 -7.74 0.33
N LYS A 570 46.60 -7.26 1.58
CA LYS A 570 46.97 -8.05 2.77
C LYS A 570 45.80 -8.91 3.32
N TYR A 571 45.21 -9.77 2.49
CA TYR A 571 44.23 -10.78 2.94
C TYR A 571 44.89 -11.80 3.89
N THR A 572 44.19 -12.21 4.95
CA THR A 572 44.70 -13.17 5.94
C THR A 572 44.44 -14.61 5.48
N TYR A 573 43.28 -14.87 4.87
CA TYR A 573 42.93 -16.14 4.27
C TYR A 573 42.47 -16.02 2.83
N VAL A 574 42.70 -17.07 2.04
CA VAL A 574 42.08 -17.28 0.72
C VAL A 574 41.71 -18.75 0.57
N VAL A 575 40.46 -18.99 0.21
CA VAL A 575 39.89 -20.34 0.04
C VAL A 575 39.04 -20.44 -1.22
N LYS A 576 39.01 -21.64 -1.81
CA LYS A 576 37.98 -22.05 -2.75
C LYS A 576 36.89 -22.78 -1.97
N ALA A 577 35.69 -22.22 -1.95
CA ALA A 577 34.57 -22.74 -1.16
C ALA A 577 33.32 -22.96 -2.02
N LYS A 578 32.56 -24.02 -1.73
CA LYS A 578 31.18 -24.19 -2.21
C LYS A 578 30.23 -23.70 -1.11
N ILE A 579 29.30 -22.83 -1.43
CA ILE A 579 28.28 -22.38 -0.47
C ILE A 579 27.24 -23.52 -0.30
N LEU A 580 26.94 -23.88 0.94
CA LEU A 580 25.97 -24.92 1.28
C LEU A 580 24.60 -24.30 1.60
N SER A 581 24.57 -23.34 2.52
CA SER A 581 23.39 -22.59 2.93
C SER A 581 23.78 -21.26 3.58
N ALA A 582 22.88 -20.30 3.57
CA ALA A 582 23.01 -19.03 4.28
C ALA A 582 21.80 -18.87 5.21
N HIS A 583 22.04 -18.44 6.44
CA HIS A 583 21.00 -18.21 7.45
C HIS A 583 21.17 -16.81 8.04
N ASP A 584 20.05 -16.13 8.25
CA ASP A 584 19.99 -14.92 9.07
C ASP A 584 19.68 -15.32 10.52
N LYS A 585 20.45 -14.80 11.48
CA LYS A 585 20.23 -14.97 12.93
C LYS A 585 19.66 -13.70 13.60
N GLY A 586 19.25 -12.70 12.81
CA GLY A 586 18.66 -11.44 13.25
C GLY A 586 19.69 -10.40 13.73
N SER A 587 20.74 -10.84 14.42
CA SER A 587 21.88 -9.98 14.82
C SER A 587 23.09 -10.07 13.90
N HIS A 588 23.20 -11.15 13.12
CA HIS A 588 24.26 -11.40 12.14
C HIS A 588 23.84 -12.51 11.16
N ALA A 589 24.55 -12.62 10.04
CA ALA A 589 24.38 -13.72 9.09
C ALA A 589 25.43 -14.82 9.31
N GLU A 590 25.06 -16.07 9.01
CA GLU A 590 25.95 -17.23 9.02
C GLU A 590 25.86 -17.96 7.67
N VAL A 591 26.98 -18.09 6.97
CA VAL A 591 27.05 -18.77 5.66
C VAL A 591 27.84 -20.06 5.82
N ASN A 592 27.14 -21.19 5.78
CA ASN A 592 27.73 -22.52 5.79
C ASN A 592 28.40 -22.79 4.45
N VAL A 593 29.68 -23.16 4.49
CA VAL A 593 30.48 -23.48 3.31
C VAL A 593 31.20 -24.81 3.44
N MET A 594 31.47 -25.43 2.30
CA MET A 594 32.42 -26.52 2.16
C MET A 594 33.70 -25.98 1.52
N ILE A 595 34.76 -25.87 2.30
CA ILE A 595 36.09 -25.47 1.83
C ILE A 595 36.68 -26.64 1.03
N GLN A 596 36.88 -26.41 -0.26
CA GLN A 596 37.37 -27.41 -1.21
C GLN A 596 38.89 -27.34 -1.44
N LYS A 597 39.49 -26.16 -1.28
CA LYS A 597 40.95 -25.96 -1.26
C LYS A 597 41.28 -24.70 -0.47
N VAL A 598 42.33 -24.75 0.34
CA VAL A 598 42.91 -23.58 1.02
C VAL A 598 44.11 -23.12 0.19
N LEU A 599 44.17 -21.83 -0.11
CA LEU A 599 45.27 -21.21 -0.88
C LEU A 599 46.16 -20.33 0.02
N LYS A 600 45.57 -19.78 1.09
CA LYS A 600 46.27 -19.16 2.21
C LYS A 600 45.43 -19.28 3.48
N SER A 601 46.10 -19.46 4.60
CA SER A 601 45.62 -19.18 5.96
C SER A 601 46.78 -18.60 6.74
N THR A 602 46.58 -17.64 7.66
CA THR A 602 47.71 -17.01 8.36
C THR A 602 47.79 -17.34 9.85
N LYS A 603 46.77 -17.03 10.66
CA LYS A 603 46.80 -17.26 12.11
C LYS A 603 45.87 -18.41 12.51
N LEU A 604 44.67 -18.47 11.95
CA LEU A 604 43.75 -19.59 12.09
C LEU A 604 44.14 -20.71 11.11
N LYS A 605 44.38 -21.93 11.60
CA LYS A 605 44.64 -23.10 10.75
C LYS A 605 43.35 -23.56 10.06
N ILE A 606 43.15 -23.14 8.81
CA ILE A 606 41.99 -23.51 8.01
C ILE A 606 42.24 -24.87 7.34
N PHE A 607 41.31 -25.79 7.53
CA PHE A 607 41.31 -27.12 6.89
C PHE A 607 40.16 -27.22 5.87
N GLN A 608 40.26 -28.20 4.97
CA GLN A 608 39.14 -28.57 4.08
C GLN A 608 37.96 -29.13 4.88
N GLY A 609 36.75 -29.07 4.32
CA GLY A 609 35.52 -29.54 4.97
C GLY A 609 34.51 -28.42 5.30
N LYS A 610 33.58 -28.69 6.22
CA LYS A 610 32.51 -27.74 6.59
C LYS A 610 33.05 -26.64 7.52
N ARG A 611 32.77 -25.37 7.18
CA ARG A 611 33.05 -24.18 8.01
C ARG A 611 31.94 -23.14 7.85
N ILE A 612 31.93 -22.15 8.74
CA ILE A 612 31.03 -21.00 8.67
C ILE A 612 31.85 -19.76 8.27
N LEU A 613 31.38 -19.03 7.26
CA LEU A 613 31.80 -17.67 6.97
C LEU A 613 30.78 -16.72 7.62
N TYR A 614 31.26 -15.59 8.13
CA TYR A 614 30.43 -14.58 8.80
C TYR A 614 30.41 -13.30 7.95
N PRO A 615 29.33 -13.04 7.18
CA PRO A 615 29.19 -11.80 6.44
C PRO A 615 28.91 -10.62 7.38
N GLU A 616 29.74 -9.59 7.31
CA GLU A 616 29.57 -8.36 8.09
C GLU A 616 28.45 -7.51 7.47
N SER A 617 27.35 -7.32 8.20
CA SER A 617 26.16 -6.62 7.71
C SER A 617 26.29 -5.10 7.82
N TRP A 618 26.43 -4.43 6.68
CA TRP A 618 26.60 -2.96 6.59
C TRP A 618 25.30 -2.15 6.77
N THR A 619 24.12 -2.78 6.84
CA THR A 619 22.84 -2.05 6.87
C THR A 619 21.78 -2.67 7.76
N ASN A 620 20.93 -1.81 8.33
CA ASN A 620 19.72 -2.15 9.11
C ASN A 620 18.59 -2.76 8.22
N ARG A 621 18.93 -3.46 7.14
CA ARG A 621 18.03 -4.04 6.13
C ARG A 621 18.42 -5.47 5.70
N GLY A 622 19.42 -6.09 6.34
CA GLY A 622 19.80 -7.49 6.10
C GLY A 622 20.59 -7.77 4.81
N CYS A 623 20.78 -6.79 3.90
CA CYS A 623 21.69 -6.95 2.76
C CYS A 623 23.14 -7.14 3.27
N THR A 624 23.71 -8.30 2.97
CA THR A 624 25.14 -8.59 3.16
C THR A 624 25.84 -8.56 1.80
N CYS A 625 26.97 -7.85 1.72
CA CYS A 625 27.80 -7.74 0.52
C CYS A 625 29.23 -8.20 0.83
N PRO A 626 29.87 -9.02 -0.03
CA PRO A 626 29.37 -9.61 -1.28
C PRO A 626 28.34 -10.75 -1.12
N ILE A 627 27.54 -10.99 -2.17
CA ILE A 627 26.44 -11.99 -2.16
C ILE A 627 26.98 -13.41 -2.38
N LEU A 628 26.75 -14.29 -1.41
CA LEU A 628 27.16 -15.70 -1.43
C LEU A 628 25.95 -16.61 -1.67
N ASN A 629 25.60 -16.84 -2.94
CA ASN A 629 24.47 -17.68 -3.31
C ASN A 629 24.76 -19.18 -3.02
N PRO A 630 23.86 -19.92 -2.33
CA PRO A 630 23.96 -21.36 -2.12
C PRO A 630 24.18 -22.17 -3.40
N GLY A 631 24.82 -23.34 -3.27
CA GLY A 631 25.12 -24.26 -4.37
C GLY A 631 26.33 -23.85 -5.22
N LEU A 632 26.60 -22.56 -5.39
CA LEU A 632 27.70 -22.04 -6.21
C LEU A 632 29.07 -22.19 -5.52
N LYS A 633 30.13 -22.14 -6.35
CA LYS A 633 31.54 -22.18 -5.94
C LYS A 633 32.16 -20.80 -6.12
N TYR A 634 32.93 -20.35 -5.14
CA TYR A 634 33.60 -19.05 -5.15
C TYR A 634 35.08 -19.18 -4.75
N LEU A 635 35.89 -18.26 -5.26
CA LEU A 635 37.13 -17.84 -4.61
C LEU A 635 36.76 -16.77 -3.58
N VAL A 636 37.18 -16.95 -2.33
CA VAL A 636 36.92 -16.03 -1.22
C VAL A 636 38.26 -15.65 -0.59
N ALA A 637 38.57 -14.36 -0.56
CA ALA A 637 39.70 -13.77 0.13
C ALA A 637 39.17 -12.79 1.19
N GLY A 638 39.54 -12.97 2.45
CA GLY A 638 38.93 -12.25 3.57
C GLY A 638 39.86 -12.04 4.76
N TYR A 639 39.24 -11.77 5.91
CA TYR A 639 39.92 -11.40 7.15
C TYR A 639 39.56 -12.36 8.29
N GLU A 640 40.58 -12.76 9.06
CA GLU A 640 40.46 -13.62 10.25
C GLU A 640 40.27 -12.72 11.49
N ASP A 641 39.15 -12.86 12.21
CA ASP A 641 39.08 -12.41 13.59
C ASP A 641 39.68 -13.50 14.49
N VAL A 642 40.84 -13.19 15.05
CA VAL A 642 41.64 -14.08 15.89
C VAL A 642 41.01 -14.26 17.28
N HIS A 643 40.25 -13.27 17.79
CA HIS A 643 39.65 -13.33 19.12
C HIS A 643 38.40 -14.21 19.16
N THR A 644 37.56 -14.16 18.12
CA THR A 644 36.38 -15.03 18.01
C THR A 644 36.58 -16.27 17.14
N SER A 645 37.78 -16.45 16.55
CA SER A 645 38.10 -17.50 15.57
C SER A 645 37.17 -17.52 14.34
N ARG A 646 36.68 -16.34 13.91
CA ARG A 646 35.73 -16.20 12.81
C ARG A 646 36.42 -15.84 11.49
N LEU A 647 35.94 -16.45 10.41
CA LEU A 647 36.29 -16.08 9.03
C LEU A 647 35.29 -15.03 8.55
N ILE A 648 35.73 -13.76 8.54
CA ILE A 648 34.89 -12.61 8.20
C ILE A 648 34.94 -12.35 6.69
N VAL A 649 33.76 -12.08 6.13
CA VAL A 649 33.58 -11.62 4.74
C VAL A 649 32.84 -10.29 4.76
N ASN A 650 33.36 -9.27 4.10
CA ASN A 650 32.77 -7.92 4.07
C ASN A 650 33.08 -7.20 2.75
N MET A 651 32.69 -5.93 2.62
CA MET A 651 32.92 -5.16 1.39
C MET A 651 34.39 -4.92 1.02
N LYS A 652 35.35 -5.24 1.89
CA LYS A 652 36.80 -5.23 1.60
C LYS A 652 37.32 -6.62 1.20
N SER A 653 36.51 -7.67 1.33
CA SER A 653 36.86 -9.06 1.05
C SER A 653 36.58 -9.40 -0.42
N PHE A 654 37.59 -9.83 -1.16
CA PHE A 654 37.41 -10.20 -2.56
C PHE A 654 36.67 -11.55 -2.68
N VAL A 655 35.51 -11.52 -3.32
CA VAL A 655 34.71 -12.71 -3.63
C VAL A 655 34.40 -12.74 -5.11
N HIS A 656 34.69 -13.87 -5.77
CA HIS A 656 34.42 -14.03 -7.19
C HIS A 656 34.00 -15.46 -7.53
N GLN A 657 33.03 -15.62 -8.44
CA GLN A 657 32.50 -16.93 -8.81
C GLN A 657 33.58 -17.77 -9.51
N TRP A 658 33.74 -19.03 -9.09
CA TRP A 658 34.76 -19.93 -9.63
C TRP A 658 34.35 -20.48 -11.01
N LYS A 659 34.69 -19.74 -12.08
CA LYS A 659 34.51 -20.16 -13.48
C LYS A 659 35.78 -20.84 -14.03
N SER A 660 35.63 -21.76 -14.99
CA SER A 660 36.76 -22.55 -15.53
C SER A 660 37.85 -21.70 -16.19
N ALA A 661 37.51 -20.58 -16.83
CA ALA A 661 38.48 -19.63 -17.38
C ALA A 661 39.31 -18.91 -16.30
N LEU A 662 38.72 -18.66 -15.12
CA LEU A 662 39.41 -18.05 -13.98
C LEU A 662 40.56 -18.94 -13.48
N ARG A 663 40.40 -20.27 -13.55
CA ARG A 663 41.47 -21.25 -13.23
C ARG A 663 42.69 -21.05 -14.13
N LYS A 664 42.52 -20.84 -15.44
CA LYS A 664 43.65 -20.56 -16.36
C LYS A 664 44.32 -19.22 -16.03
N LYS A 665 43.56 -18.13 -15.91
CA LYS A 665 44.13 -16.81 -15.58
C LYS A 665 44.89 -16.79 -14.25
N ILE A 666 44.32 -17.34 -13.17
CA ILE A 666 45.01 -17.41 -11.87
C ILE A 666 46.31 -18.22 -11.97
N LEU A 667 46.30 -19.36 -12.67
CA LEU A 667 47.50 -20.20 -12.79
C LEU A 667 48.58 -19.61 -13.72
N GLN A 668 48.23 -18.78 -14.70
CA GLN A 668 49.19 -18.08 -15.57
C GLN A 668 49.76 -16.82 -14.92
N GLU A 669 48.93 -15.99 -14.29
CA GLU A 669 49.38 -14.71 -13.69
C GLU A 669 50.21 -14.93 -12.41
N VAL A 670 49.88 -15.94 -11.61
CA VAL A 670 50.71 -16.34 -10.45
C VAL A 670 52.04 -16.95 -10.89
N TRP A 671 52.12 -17.55 -12.09
CA TRP A 671 53.37 -18.04 -12.69
C TRP A 671 54.39 -16.91 -12.93
N ASN A 672 53.90 -15.72 -13.29
CA ASN A 672 54.72 -14.52 -13.53
C ASN A 672 55.07 -13.72 -12.26
N LEU A 673 54.67 -14.19 -11.07
CA LEU A 673 54.93 -13.55 -9.77
C LEU A 673 55.75 -14.48 -8.85
N SER A 674 56.93 -14.85 -9.33
CA SER A 674 57.90 -15.78 -8.72
C SER A 674 58.49 -15.34 -7.36
N THR A 675 58.06 -14.22 -6.81
CA THR A 675 58.53 -13.64 -5.53
C THR A 675 57.47 -13.63 -4.42
N VAL A 676 56.29 -14.22 -4.65
CA VAL A 676 55.16 -14.21 -3.71
C VAL A 676 55.08 -15.55 -2.94
N PRO A 677 55.11 -15.60 -1.58
CA PRO A 677 55.24 -16.84 -0.78
C PRO A 677 54.13 -17.91 -0.89
N TRP A 678 53.20 -17.79 -1.83
CA TRP A 678 51.99 -18.61 -1.96
C TRP A 678 52.17 -19.84 -2.86
N TYR A 679 53.32 -19.96 -3.53
CA TYR A 679 53.53 -20.89 -4.64
C TYR A 679 53.44 -22.38 -4.22
N LEU A 680 53.77 -22.70 -2.97
CA LEU A 680 53.97 -24.08 -2.47
C LEU A 680 52.69 -24.88 -2.16
N HIS A 681 51.50 -24.27 -2.14
CA HIS A 681 50.23 -24.98 -1.87
C HIS A 681 49.25 -25.04 -3.05
N LEU A 682 49.65 -24.56 -4.23
CA LEU A 682 48.82 -24.64 -5.44
C LEU A 682 48.99 -25.94 -6.23
N LYS A 683 50.13 -26.65 -6.12
CA LYS A 683 50.52 -27.77 -7.00
C LYS A 683 49.82 -29.12 -6.77
N ASN A 684 49.27 -29.38 -5.58
CA ASN A 684 48.38 -30.52 -5.30
C ASN A 684 46.96 -29.98 -5.05
#